data_AF-A0A8B6HLT1-F1
#
_entry.id   AF-A0A8B6HLT1-F1
#
_cell.length_a   1.000
_cell.length_b   1.000
_cell.length_c   1.000
_cell.angle_alpha   90.00
_cell.angle_beta   90.00
_cell.angle_gamma   90.00
#
_symmetry.space_group_name_H-M   'P 1'
#
loop_
_entity.id
_entity.type
_entity.pdbx_description
1 polymer ?
#
loop_
_entity_poly.entity_id
_entity_poly.type
_entity_poly.pdbx_seq_one_letter_code
_entity_poly.pdbx_strand_id
1 'polypeptide(L)'
;MAKIFEGTLIFVCFITLFTFLECEIHEAFFSGDCKKATTFCKHECIDIDKGFICKCHSGYQLQKDGQSCQRISGYQFIGSNGISVDTHHLSSVQSIPSSQQHNLVHSEANNQISYNKLKLKNENHNVILGNKVDTFSPVQDHVVLGATGHLAPLAIMRPPTCDEIICQNGGHCVARGPAAKCDCSLGFGGRYCDKNVPVKYPKFSGDGYMAFPVLTDSYKQFEVKLNIRPDRSNGLILFSGEKKNAESDFFSIALVDGFVEFRYDCGTGMAVIKSKDRVDIGDWNMVTVKRVGNEGSLKLNDHDMIQGLSKGAYSRLTLRLKLYLGGYIDMHSIAERVGVTQSFVGCIQSMNVNDEPYDMRQVDFFGQAELGLNVGECSSEECLGVTCQNGGLCTATSADKHVCLCLLGWTGELCQQRIEIHVPYFGGHSFVRHPGLERSSLSFTEIEMVFKPISWEGLILYNGYTNDRKGDFISLAMREGHLEFKFDLGTGPGVLRSIQHVTLNEWHHVKVTRTGLQGIMEIDNQLRVEGNAEGGFTQLTLLQDLYIGGHENFDQISKLANLTSSYTGCIQKMIINGRPLEVVSDAREGINIDNCDHPCVDQPCLNAGECQPDKGEYNCYCPLGYHGSDCEDIIEEKIDVAHFNGHSYLKYSEKDIIERVNGNKIDVQMKIKPETKDGLLFWSGKHYPLTSSSDFFALGFTNGALILRYNLGGGEVKITYNSTNLFDGKWHDIRVQR
;
A
#
# COMPACT_ATOMS: atom_id res chain seq x y z
N MET A 1 -30.86 45.01 25.72
CA MET A 1 -29.91 45.49 26.76
C MET A 1 -28.82 44.45 26.95
N ALA A 2 -27.68 44.86 27.54
CA ALA A 2 -26.41 44.14 27.73
C ALA A 2 -26.51 42.70 28.29
N LYS A 3 -25.60 41.77 27.89
CA LYS A 3 -24.42 41.23 28.63
C LYS A 3 -24.76 40.41 29.91
N ILE A 4 -24.09 39.32 30.30
CA ILE A 4 -22.86 38.58 29.91
C ILE A 4 -22.92 37.16 30.54
N PHE A 5 -22.19 36.14 30.00
CA PHE A 5 -21.69 34.84 30.55
C PHE A 5 -22.35 34.19 31.80
N GLU A 6 -22.43 32.87 32.02
CA GLU A 6 -21.73 31.65 31.52
C GLU A 6 -22.77 30.56 31.10
N GLY A 7 -22.48 29.33 30.66
CA GLY A 7 -21.24 28.61 30.33
C GLY A 7 -21.30 27.13 30.79
N THR A 8 -20.82 26.17 29.98
CA THR A 8 -20.92 24.71 30.24
C THR A 8 -19.63 23.99 29.84
N LEU A 9 -18.91 23.43 30.82
CA LEU A 9 -17.76 22.55 30.57
C LEU A 9 -18.25 21.15 30.15
N ILE A 10 -17.53 20.51 29.24
CA ILE A 10 -17.59 19.06 29.03
C ILE A 10 -16.16 18.52 29.17
N PHE A 11 -15.91 17.78 30.25
CA PHE A 11 -14.69 16.98 30.42
C PHE A 11 -14.91 15.60 29.81
N VAL A 12 -13.91 15.08 29.11
CA VAL A 12 -13.77 13.64 28.86
C VAL A 12 -12.37 13.24 29.32
N CYS A 13 -12.31 12.29 30.25
CA CYS A 13 -11.09 11.80 30.86
C CYS A 13 -11.22 10.28 30.96
N PHE A 14 -10.19 9.53 30.57
CA PHE A 14 -10.15 8.08 30.74
C PHE A 14 -8.83 7.61 31.33
N ILE A 15 -8.92 6.53 32.09
CA ILE A 15 -7.92 6.07 33.06
C ILE A 15 -7.01 5.02 32.43
N THR A 16 -5.70 5.17 32.62
CA THR A 16 -4.76 4.03 32.71
C THR A 16 -3.97 4.13 34.01
N LEU A 17 -3.44 2.99 34.48
CA LEU A 17 -3.03 2.81 35.88
C LEU A 17 -1.85 3.70 36.33
N PHE A 18 -2.00 4.26 37.55
CA PHE A 18 -0.98 4.92 38.37
C PHE A 18 -0.33 6.22 37.85
N THR A 19 -1.14 7.28 37.91
CA THR A 19 -0.77 8.61 38.49
C THR A 19 0.51 9.29 38.00
N PHE A 20 0.39 10.12 36.97
CA PHE A 20 0.33 11.59 37.12
C PHE A 20 -0.50 12.16 35.94
N LEU A 21 -1.22 13.26 36.17
CA LEU A 21 -2.15 13.84 35.19
C LEU A 21 -1.61 15.20 34.73
N GLU A 22 -1.02 15.26 33.53
CA GLU A 22 -0.76 16.52 32.84
C GLU A 22 -1.76 16.67 31.69
N CYS A 23 -2.40 17.85 31.65
CA CYS A 23 -3.45 18.20 30.71
C CYS A 23 -3.01 19.46 29.99
N GLU A 24 -2.46 19.34 28.77
CA GLU A 24 -2.02 20.50 28.00
C GLU A 24 -3.21 21.19 27.31
N ILE A 25 -3.35 22.48 27.59
CA ILE A 25 -4.33 23.36 26.95
C ILE A 25 -3.63 24.01 25.75
N HIS A 26 -4.07 23.70 24.53
CA HIS A 26 -3.61 24.43 23.35
C HIS A 26 -4.35 25.77 23.21
N GLU A 27 -3.74 26.85 23.70
CA GLU A 27 -4.15 28.20 23.34
C GLU A 27 -3.75 28.51 21.88
N ALA A 28 -4.54 29.37 21.22
CA ALA A 28 -4.24 29.82 19.86
C ALA A 28 -3.00 30.72 19.88
N PHE A 29 -1.93 30.31 19.20
CA PHE A 29 -0.67 31.05 19.16
C PHE A 29 -0.80 32.33 18.30
N PHE A 30 -1.69 32.35 17.30
CA PHE A 30 -1.96 33.51 16.45
C PHE A 30 -3.46 33.76 16.25
N SER A 31 -3.83 35.03 16.03
CA SER A 31 -5.20 35.47 15.76
C SER A 31 -5.41 35.76 14.26
N GLY A 32 -6.49 35.23 13.68
CA GLY A 32 -6.80 35.30 12.25
C GLY A 32 -7.11 33.92 11.67
N ASP A 33 -7.27 33.85 10.34
CA ASP A 33 -7.58 32.60 9.61
C ASP A 33 -6.50 32.29 8.56
N CYS A 34 -6.19 31.02 8.36
CA CYS A 34 -5.14 30.49 7.48
C CYS A 34 -5.24 30.98 6.04
N LYS A 35 -6.46 31.28 5.55
CA LYS A 35 -6.70 31.84 4.20
C LYS A 35 -6.02 33.20 3.95
N LYS A 36 -5.60 33.91 4.99
CA LYS A 36 -4.83 35.17 4.90
C LYS A 36 -3.39 35.03 5.41
N ALA A 37 -3.01 33.86 5.92
CA ALA A 37 -1.76 33.60 6.62
C ALA A 37 -0.89 32.53 5.90
N THR A 38 -1.08 32.34 4.60
CA THR A 38 -0.33 31.35 3.79
C THR A 38 1.18 31.60 3.70
N THR A 39 1.66 32.77 4.10
CA THR A 39 3.09 33.12 4.23
C THR A 39 3.58 33.15 5.69
N PHE A 40 2.72 32.83 6.67
CA PHE A 40 3.00 32.90 8.10
C PHE A 40 3.47 31.55 8.69
N CYS A 41 2.91 30.44 8.20
CA CYS A 41 3.36 29.10 8.58
C CYS A 41 4.35 28.55 7.55
N LYS A 42 5.48 27.98 8.00
CA LYS A 42 6.51 27.47 7.08
C LYS A 42 6.07 26.20 6.31
N HIS A 43 5.17 25.40 6.87
CA HIS A 43 4.67 24.16 6.26
C HIS A 43 3.13 24.16 6.19
N GLU A 44 2.45 23.77 7.26
CA GLU A 44 1.00 23.60 7.33
C GLU A 44 0.40 24.66 8.28
N CYS A 45 -0.82 25.13 7.97
CA CYS A 45 -1.60 26.06 8.80
C CYS A 45 -2.95 25.44 9.10
N ILE A 46 -3.38 25.45 10.37
CA ILE A 46 -4.63 24.84 10.83
C ILE A 46 -5.45 25.90 11.59
N ASP A 47 -6.66 26.18 11.07
CA ASP A 47 -7.65 27.03 11.72
C ASP A 47 -8.25 26.33 12.95
N ILE A 48 -8.43 27.09 14.03
CA ILE A 48 -9.06 26.68 15.30
C ILE A 48 -10.02 27.78 15.78
N ASP A 49 -10.92 27.47 16.72
CA ASP A 49 -12.08 28.30 17.11
C ASP A 49 -11.84 29.81 17.39
N LYS A 50 -10.58 30.24 17.62
CA LYS A 50 -10.20 31.64 17.89
C LYS A 50 -8.91 32.11 17.19
N GLY A 51 -8.42 31.37 16.18
CA GLY A 51 -7.16 31.70 15.52
C GLY A 51 -6.62 30.57 14.66
N PHE A 52 -5.29 30.52 14.50
CA PHE A 52 -4.63 29.41 13.80
C PHE A 52 -3.35 28.96 14.53
N ILE A 53 -2.92 27.74 14.22
CA ILE A 53 -1.62 27.18 14.60
C ILE A 53 -0.88 26.69 13.36
N CYS A 54 0.45 26.75 13.39
CA CYS A 54 1.27 26.14 12.35
C CYS A 54 1.68 24.72 12.74
N LYS A 55 1.73 23.82 11.75
CA LYS A 55 2.17 22.43 11.91
C LYS A 55 3.28 22.12 10.92
N CYS A 56 4.17 21.22 11.30
CA CYS A 56 5.30 20.80 10.48
C CYS A 56 5.05 19.42 9.87
N HIS A 57 5.39 19.27 8.58
CA HIS A 57 5.47 17.97 7.92
C HIS A 57 6.49 17.04 8.62
N SER A 58 6.30 15.73 8.44
CA SER A 58 7.16 14.67 8.99
C SER A 58 8.65 14.93 8.75
N GLY A 59 9.47 14.68 9.79
CA GLY A 59 10.90 14.99 9.77
C GLY A 59 11.28 16.43 10.14
N TYR A 60 10.31 17.26 10.51
CA TYR A 60 10.54 18.64 10.99
C TYR A 60 9.81 18.91 12.30
N GLN A 61 10.43 19.68 13.19
CA GLN A 61 9.84 20.12 14.46
C GLN A 61 9.52 21.61 14.41
N LEU A 62 8.35 21.98 14.96
CA LEU A 62 7.93 23.37 15.10
C LEU A 62 8.84 24.08 16.12
N GLN A 63 9.35 25.24 15.74
CA GLN A 63 10.19 26.08 16.57
C GLN A 63 9.34 26.84 17.59
N LYS A 64 10.02 27.42 18.60
CA LYS A 64 9.38 28.21 19.67
C LYS A 64 8.72 29.51 19.19
N ASP A 65 8.93 29.90 17.93
CA ASP A 65 8.23 31.01 17.29
C ASP A 65 6.81 30.64 16.83
N GLY A 66 6.42 29.37 16.90
CA GLY A 66 5.10 28.87 16.48
C GLY A 66 4.86 28.88 14.97
N GLN A 67 5.87 29.22 14.15
CA GLN A 67 5.74 29.45 12.69
C GLN A 67 6.76 28.63 11.89
N SER A 68 7.99 28.56 12.36
CA SER A 68 9.11 27.96 11.64
C SER A 68 9.24 26.47 11.91
N CYS A 69 9.44 25.70 10.85
CA CYS A 69 9.78 24.29 10.92
C CYS A 69 11.30 24.09 10.70
N GLN A 70 11.99 23.47 11.67
CA GLN A 70 13.40 23.07 11.53
C GLN A 70 13.49 21.56 11.27
N ARG A 71 14.37 21.14 10.37
CA ARG A 71 14.55 19.71 10.07
C ARG A 71 15.14 19.01 11.29
N ILE A 72 14.53 17.91 11.71
CA ILE A 72 15.01 17.08 12.82
C ILE A 72 16.36 16.50 12.40
N SER A 73 17.43 17.11 12.89
CA SER A 73 18.80 16.87 12.42
C SER A 73 19.51 15.90 13.36
N GLY A 74 19.16 14.62 13.22
CA GLY A 74 19.77 13.51 13.96
C GLY A 74 19.15 13.28 15.34
N TYR A 75 18.93 12.00 15.67
CA TYR A 75 18.73 11.57 17.04
C TYR A 75 20.01 11.84 17.85
N GLN A 76 19.94 12.68 18.87
CA GLN A 76 21.02 12.75 19.87
C GLN A 76 20.95 11.53 20.78
N PHE A 77 21.92 10.64 20.64
CA PHE A 77 22.28 9.71 21.71
C PHE A 77 22.83 10.53 22.89
N ILE A 78 22.18 10.44 24.06
CA ILE A 78 22.82 10.79 25.32
C ILE A 78 23.73 9.60 25.69
N GLY A 79 24.90 9.56 25.05
CA GLY A 79 26.01 8.72 25.47
C GLY A 79 26.77 9.42 26.59
N SER A 80 26.93 8.76 27.74
CA SER A 80 27.79 9.23 28.81
C SER A 80 29.26 9.19 28.40
N ASN A 81 29.77 10.29 27.83
CA ASN A 81 31.17 10.75 27.81
C ASN A 81 31.25 12.04 26.96
N GLY A 82 31.14 13.21 27.60
CA GLY A 82 31.05 14.49 26.90
C GLY A 82 32.37 14.95 26.25
N ILE A 83 32.48 14.82 24.93
CA ILE A 83 33.47 15.52 24.09
C ILE A 83 32.76 16.03 22.82
N SER A 84 32.92 17.32 22.52
CA SER A 84 32.41 17.97 21.31
C SER A 84 33.48 18.07 20.22
N VAL A 85 33.11 17.82 18.96
CA VAL A 85 33.94 18.16 17.79
C VAL A 85 33.10 19.00 16.84
N ASP A 86 33.64 20.15 16.45
CA ASP A 86 32.97 21.19 15.67
C ASP A 86 33.41 21.10 14.20
N THR A 87 32.47 21.16 13.25
CA THR A 87 32.76 21.04 11.80
C THR A 87 32.14 22.18 10.98
N HIS A 88 32.49 23.41 11.34
CA HIS A 88 32.51 24.49 10.35
C HIS A 88 33.70 24.32 9.37
N HIS A 89 33.45 24.64 8.09
CA HIS A 89 34.34 24.48 6.91
C HIS A 89 34.46 23.08 6.28
N LEU A 90 33.61 22.83 5.27
CA LEU A 90 34.13 22.75 3.89
C LEU A 90 33.00 23.01 2.87
N SER A 91 32.89 24.24 2.39
CA SER A 91 31.99 24.63 1.30
C SER A 91 32.80 25.25 0.16
N SER A 92 33.02 24.50 -0.93
CA SER A 92 33.24 24.99 -2.31
C SER A 92 33.94 23.94 -3.19
N VAL A 93 33.18 23.28 -4.07
CA VAL A 93 33.65 22.93 -5.43
C VAL A 93 32.48 23.26 -6.37
N GLN A 94 32.75 24.04 -7.40
CA GLN A 94 31.73 24.51 -8.36
C GLN A 94 31.50 23.47 -9.48
N SER A 95 30.33 23.60 -10.11
CA SER A 95 29.93 22.85 -11.31
C SER A 95 30.81 23.14 -12.53
N ILE A 96 30.91 22.15 -13.43
CA ILE A 96 31.43 22.30 -14.79
C ILE A 96 30.43 21.63 -15.76
N PRO A 97 30.15 22.20 -16.96
CA PRO A 97 28.93 21.90 -17.71
C PRO A 97 29.07 20.76 -18.73
N SER A 98 27.91 20.26 -19.17
CA SER A 98 27.73 19.33 -20.27
C SER A 98 27.98 19.96 -21.65
N SER A 99 29.02 19.51 -22.35
CA SER A 99 29.14 19.71 -23.81
C SER A 99 30.12 18.74 -24.47
N GLN A 100 29.60 17.61 -24.98
CA GLN A 100 30.04 16.94 -26.23
C GLN A 100 29.18 15.70 -26.49
N GLN A 101 28.24 15.81 -27.44
CA GLN A 101 27.56 14.67 -28.04
C GLN A 101 28.36 14.14 -29.25
N HIS A 102 28.01 12.90 -29.63
CA HIS A 102 28.16 12.22 -30.94
C HIS A 102 29.25 11.16 -31.14
N ASN A 103 28.80 10.11 -31.86
CA ASN A 103 29.53 9.00 -32.52
C ASN A 103 29.92 7.82 -31.60
N LEU A 104 29.57 6.53 -31.84
CA LEU A 104 28.85 5.80 -32.92
C LEU A 104 28.03 4.63 -32.31
N VAL A 105 26.80 4.32 -32.75
CA VAL A 105 26.36 3.31 -33.77
C VAL A 105 26.74 1.83 -33.50
N HIS A 106 25.71 0.96 -33.59
CA HIS A 106 25.66 -0.51 -33.49
C HIS A 106 26.82 -1.36 -34.04
N SER A 107 27.06 -2.52 -33.42
CA SER A 107 26.90 -3.85 -34.08
C SER A 107 26.85 -5.01 -33.07
N GLU A 108 26.21 -6.12 -33.46
CA GLU A 108 26.01 -7.34 -32.68
C GLU A 108 27.15 -8.38 -32.86
N ALA A 109 27.01 -9.51 -32.13
CA ALA A 109 27.50 -10.87 -32.44
C ALA A 109 28.76 -11.42 -31.71
N ASN A 110 28.47 -12.32 -30.77
CA ASN A 110 29.04 -13.68 -30.55
C ASN A 110 30.55 -14.00 -30.59
N ASN A 111 30.87 -14.88 -29.62
CA ASN A 111 31.92 -15.92 -29.58
C ASN A 111 33.21 -15.71 -28.77
N GLN A 112 33.16 -16.19 -27.52
CA GLN A 112 33.82 -17.41 -27.06
C GLN A 112 35.37 -17.59 -27.14
N ILE A 113 35.93 -17.87 -25.94
CA ILE A 113 37.15 -18.62 -25.56
C ILE A 113 38.55 -17.99 -25.75
N SER A 114 39.36 -18.19 -24.70
CA SER A 114 40.83 -18.38 -24.69
C SER A 114 41.72 -17.20 -24.32
N TYR A 115 41.91 -16.98 -23.01
CA TYR A 115 43.05 -16.21 -22.50
C TYR A 115 44.32 -17.05 -22.43
N ASN A 116 45.35 -16.69 -23.21
CA ASN A 116 46.72 -17.07 -22.89
C ASN A 116 47.76 -16.07 -23.40
N LYS A 117 48.49 -15.47 -22.45
CA LYS A 117 49.83 -14.86 -22.58
C LYS A 117 50.08 -13.83 -23.70
N LEU A 118 50.11 -12.56 -23.29
CA LEU A 118 51.17 -11.64 -23.70
C LEU A 118 51.93 -11.14 -22.47
N LYS A 119 53.25 -11.32 -22.45
CA LYS A 119 54.17 -10.74 -21.47
C LYS A 119 54.52 -9.32 -21.90
N LEU A 120 54.67 -8.40 -20.94
CA LEU A 120 55.70 -7.35 -21.01
C LEU A 120 56.20 -7.02 -19.60
N LYS A 121 57.45 -6.57 -19.50
CA LYS A 121 58.17 -6.28 -18.25
C LYS A 121 58.17 -4.78 -17.97
N ASN A 122 58.08 -4.41 -16.68
CA ASN A 122 58.99 -3.54 -15.91
C ASN A 122 58.18 -2.99 -14.71
N GLU A 123 58.50 -3.37 -13.47
CA GLU A 123 59.58 -2.90 -12.58
C GLU A 123 58.97 -2.03 -11.46
N ASN A 124 59.31 -2.39 -10.22
CA ASN A 124 59.09 -1.63 -8.98
C ASN A 124 57.64 -1.44 -8.49
N HIS A 125 57.05 -2.58 -8.15
CA HIS A 125 56.31 -2.83 -6.90
C HIS A 125 55.21 -1.84 -6.47
N ASN A 126 54.00 -2.09 -6.97
CA ASN A 126 52.83 -2.21 -6.09
C ASN A 126 52.19 -3.59 -6.35
N VAL A 127 52.12 -4.43 -5.32
CA VAL A 127 51.55 -5.79 -5.42
C VAL A 127 50.13 -5.76 -4.90
N ILE A 128 49.17 -6.10 -5.76
CA ILE A 128 47.82 -6.52 -5.35
C ILE A 128 47.64 -7.99 -5.75
N LEU A 129 47.51 -8.84 -4.74
CA LEU A 129 46.94 -10.19 -4.76
C LEU A 129 46.25 -10.34 -3.39
N GLY A 130 45.03 -10.81 -3.26
CA GLY A 130 44.06 -11.33 -4.22
C GLY A 130 42.94 -12.01 -3.41
N ASN A 131 41.76 -12.19 -4.01
CA ASN A 131 40.52 -12.63 -3.35
C ASN A 131 40.72 -13.72 -2.28
N LYS A 132 40.12 -13.51 -1.10
CA LYS A 132 39.76 -14.57 -0.16
C LYS A 132 38.35 -14.35 0.38
N VAL A 133 37.68 -15.47 0.62
CA VAL A 133 36.35 -15.57 1.22
C VAL A 133 36.36 -14.93 2.62
N ASP A 134 35.52 -13.93 2.83
CA ASP A 134 35.37 -13.28 4.14
C ASP A 134 34.50 -14.12 5.08
N THR A 135 35.15 -15.05 5.78
CA THR A 135 34.62 -15.61 7.02
C THR A 135 34.63 -14.53 8.10
N PHE A 136 33.46 -14.02 8.49
CA PHE A 136 33.35 -13.01 9.55
C PHE A 136 33.93 -13.50 10.89
N SER A 137 34.93 -12.76 11.38
CA SER A 137 35.39 -12.73 12.76
C SER A 137 35.83 -11.29 13.10
N PRO A 138 35.82 -10.90 14.38
CA PRO A 138 35.43 -9.54 14.74
C PRO A 138 36.48 -8.45 14.51
N VAL A 139 35.93 -7.26 14.28
CA VAL A 139 36.55 -5.93 14.17
C VAL A 139 37.83 -5.74 14.99
N GLN A 140 38.88 -5.22 14.35
CA GLN A 140 40.06 -4.68 15.02
C GLN A 140 39.81 -3.24 15.48
N ASP A 141 40.08 -2.93 16.74
CA ASP A 141 39.98 -1.58 17.30
C ASP A 141 41.07 -0.63 16.78
N HIS A 142 40.73 0.65 16.67
CA HIS A 142 41.69 1.72 16.37
C HIS A 142 42.64 1.99 17.55
N VAL A 143 43.95 1.92 17.29
CA VAL A 143 44.98 2.28 18.28
C VAL A 143 45.25 3.79 18.26
N VAL A 144 45.05 4.45 19.40
CA VAL A 144 45.53 5.82 19.64
C VAL A 144 46.96 5.76 20.20
N LEU A 145 47.92 6.37 19.52
CA LEU A 145 49.33 6.43 19.95
C LEU A 145 49.52 7.47 21.07
N GLY A 146 49.51 7.01 22.32
CA GLY A 146 49.95 7.79 23.48
C GLY A 146 51.48 7.78 23.65
N ALA A 147 52.09 8.95 23.79
CA ALA A 147 53.54 9.11 23.80
C ALA A 147 54.18 8.86 25.19
N THR A 148 54.29 7.59 25.62
CA THR A 148 55.36 7.10 26.51
C THR A 148 55.57 5.61 26.29
N GLY A 149 56.76 5.22 25.79
CA GLY A 149 57.04 3.83 25.44
C GLY A 149 57.25 2.92 26.65
N HIS A 150 56.20 2.21 27.08
CA HIS A 150 56.28 0.90 27.76
C HIS A 150 55.19 0.00 27.15
N LEU A 151 55.57 -1.17 26.65
CA LEU A 151 54.63 -2.18 26.14
C LEU A 151 53.91 -2.86 27.30
N ALA A 152 52.69 -2.42 27.59
CA ALA A 152 51.76 -3.25 28.35
C ALA A 152 51.36 -4.47 27.49
N PRO A 153 51.25 -5.68 28.07
CA PRO A 153 50.71 -6.81 27.34
C PRO A 153 49.25 -6.50 26.95
N LEU A 154 48.82 -6.94 25.76
CA LEU A 154 47.41 -6.89 25.40
C LEU A 154 46.61 -7.59 26.50
N ALA A 155 45.76 -6.84 27.19
CA ALA A 155 44.77 -7.43 28.07
C ALA A 155 43.84 -8.27 27.19
N ILE A 156 43.95 -9.59 27.29
CA ILE A 156 42.97 -10.50 26.73
C ILE A 156 41.67 -10.19 27.47
N MET A 157 40.81 -9.36 26.88
CA MET A 157 39.51 -9.04 27.46
C MET A 157 38.77 -10.35 27.63
N ARG A 158 38.59 -10.76 28.89
CA ARG A 158 37.84 -11.97 29.23
C ARG A 158 36.45 -11.83 28.60
N PRO A 159 35.94 -12.86 27.91
CA PRO A 159 34.59 -12.80 27.38
C PRO A 159 33.60 -12.58 28.53
N PRO A 160 32.62 -11.67 28.36
CA PRO A 160 31.83 -11.17 29.48
C PRO A 160 30.90 -12.23 30.07
N THR A 161 30.56 -12.09 31.35
CA THR A 161 29.58 -12.95 32.04
C THR A 161 28.19 -12.32 32.07
N CYS A 162 27.18 -13.08 32.52
CA CYS A 162 25.84 -12.53 32.73
C CYS A 162 25.71 -11.56 33.90
N ASP A 163 26.75 -11.44 34.74
CA ASP A 163 26.84 -10.39 35.76
C ASP A 163 27.24 -9.04 35.14
N GLU A 164 27.81 -9.05 33.94
CA GLU A 164 28.35 -7.89 33.21
C GLU A 164 27.45 -7.45 32.04
N ILE A 165 26.44 -8.26 31.68
CA ILE A 165 25.51 -8.00 30.57
C ILE A 165 24.09 -7.83 31.11
N ILE A 166 23.52 -6.64 30.88
CA ILE A 166 22.10 -6.35 31.13
C ILE A 166 21.34 -6.48 29.81
N CYS A 167 20.34 -7.35 29.80
CA CYS A 167 19.43 -7.54 28.66
C CYS A 167 18.17 -6.68 28.86
N GLN A 168 17.86 -5.84 27.88
CA GLN A 168 16.69 -4.95 27.89
C GLN A 168 15.46 -5.66 27.33
N ASN A 169 14.30 -4.99 27.40
CA ASN A 169 13.06 -5.41 26.73
C ASN A 169 12.62 -6.87 27.02
N GLY A 170 12.83 -7.32 28.27
CA GLY A 170 12.49 -8.67 28.71
C GLY A 170 13.43 -9.77 28.22
N GLY A 171 14.55 -9.42 27.57
CA GLY A 171 15.58 -10.39 27.18
C GLY A 171 16.26 -11.06 28.37
N HIS A 172 16.73 -12.28 28.17
CA HIS A 172 17.35 -13.11 29.22
C HIS A 172 18.83 -13.36 28.93
N CYS A 173 19.72 -13.11 29.88
CA CYS A 173 21.14 -13.41 29.66
C CYS A 173 21.41 -14.92 29.74
N VAL A 174 22.16 -15.46 28.78
CA VAL A 174 22.56 -16.87 28.72
C VAL A 174 24.06 -17.02 28.51
N ALA A 175 24.67 -17.92 29.28
CA ALA A 175 26.08 -18.31 29.13
C ALA A 175 26.23 -19.44 28.09
N ARG A 176 25.96 -19.14 26.81
CA ARG A 176 26.16 -20.10 25.70
C ARG A 176 27.53 -19.92 25.06
N GLY A 177 28.45 -20.84 25.36
CA GLY A 177 29.81 -20.83 24.80
C GLY A 177 30.77 -19.94 25.61
N PRO A 178 31.78 -19.30 24.98
CA PRO A 178 32.81 -18.59 25.70
C PRO A 178 32.34 -17.27 26.33
N ALA A 179 31.31 -16.63 25.79
CA ALA A 179 30.79 -15.33 26.22
C ALA A 179 29.29 -15.40 26.54
N ALA A 180 28.86 -14.59 27.50
CA ALA A 180 27.44 -14.34 27.71
C ALA A 180 26.82 -13.58 26.51
N LYS A 181 25.56 -13.92 26.21
CA LYS A 181 24.74 -13.30 25.18
C LYS A 181 23.33 -13.06 25.75
N CYS A 182 22.65 -12.02 25.30
CA CYS A 182 21.21 -11.88 25.54
C CYS A 182 20.39 -12.70 24.54
N ASP A 183 19.48 -13.52 25.06
CA ASP A 183 18.36 -14.07 24.32
C ASP A 183 17.26 -13.02 24.26
N CYS A 184 16.96 -12.51 23.05
CA CYS A 184 16.02 -11.41 22.85
C CYS A 184 14.63 -11.90 22.48
N SER A 185 13.62 -11.39 23.16
CA SER A 185 12.20 -11.58 22.82
C SER A 185 11.90 -11.11 21.39
N LEU A 186 10.89 -11.72 20.76
CA LEU A 186 10.34 -11.25 19.49
C LEU A 186 10.05 -9.74 19.52
N GLY A 187 10.32 -9.05 18.42
CA GLY A 187 10.26 -7.59 18.34
C GLY A 187 11.57 -6.88 18.73
N PHE A 188 12.55 -7.58 19.30
CA PHE A 188 13.80 -6.99 19.79
C PHE A 188 15.06 -7.76 19.36
N GLY A 189 16.17 -7.04 19.23
CA GLY A 189 17.47 -7.59 18.87
C GLY A 189 18.63 -6.66 19.25
N GLY A 190 19.81 -6.93 18.70
CA GLY A 190 21.06 -6.30 19.14
C GLY A 190 21.72 -7.08 20.29
N ARG A 191 22.89 -6.59 20.75
CA ARG A 191 23.70 -7.30 21.77
C ARG A 191 23.03 -7.32 23.14
N TYR A 192 22.21 -6.30 23.43
CA TYR A 192 21.56 -6.09 24.72
C TYR A 192 20.02 -6.10 24.60
N CYS A 193 19.48 -6.60 23.49
CA CYS A 193 18.04 -6.53 23.14
C CYS A 193 17.49 -5.08 23.11
N ASP A 194 18.37 -4.14 22.81
CA ASP A 194 18.18 -2.69 22.83
C ASP A 194 17.60 -2.12 21.53
N LYS A 195 17.54 -2.91 20.46
CA LYS A 195 17.06 -2.50 19.14
C LYS A 195 15.69 -3.08 18.84
N ASN A 196 14.75 -2.26 18.37
CA ASN A 196 13.49 -2.73 17.81
C ASN A 196 13.73 -3.44 16.47
N VAL A 197 13.09 -4.59 16.27
CA VAL A 197 13.14 -5.41 15.06
C VAL A 197 11.70 -5.78 14.67
N PRO A 198 11.05 -5.05 13.76
CA PRO A 198 9.67 -5.30 13.37
C PRO A 198 9.58 -6.52 12.43
N VAL A 199 9.60 -7.72 13.01
CA VAL A 199 9.64 -9.00 12.26
C VAL A 199 8.34 -9.23 11.47
N LYS A 200 8.44 -9.08 10.15
CA LYS A 200 7.47 -9.48 9.11
C LYS A 200 7.95 -10.73 8.37
N TYR A 201 9.25 -10.83 8.06
CA TYR A 201 9.86 -11.99 7.42
C TYR A 201 11.00 -12.54 8.30
N PRO A 202 10.76 -13.58 9.11
CA PRO A 202 11.69 -13.99 10.16
C PRO A 202 13.02 -14.55 9.65
N LYS A 203 14.12 -13.99 10.17
CA LYS A 203 15.52 -14.43 10.00
C LYS A 203 15.94 -15.25 11.21
N PHE A 204 16.31 -16.52 11.00
CA PHE A 204 16.82 -17.40 12.06
C PHE A 204 18.34 -17.53 11.96
N SER A 205 19.04 -17.37 13.09
CA SER A 205 20.50 -17.45 13.19
C SER A 205 21.02 -18.77 13.77
N GLY A 206 20.14 -19.76 13.98
CA GLY A 206 20.48 -21.07 14.56
C GLY A 206 20.37 -21.16 16.08
N ASP A 207 20.00 -20.07 16.76
CA ASP A 207 19.75 -20.00 18.21
C ASP A 207 18.43 -19.30 18.56
N GLY A 208 17.51 -19.22 17.59
CA GLY A 208 16.19 -18.63 17.72
C GLY A 208 15.06 -19.55 17.27
N TYR A 209 13.83 -19.19 17.66
CA TYR A 209 12.60 -19.87 17.28
C TYR A 209 11.39 -18.94 17.47
N MET A 210 10.27 -19.27 16.83
CA MET A 210 8.96 -18.65 17.07
C MET A 210 7.97 -19.74 17.50
N ALA A 211 6.90 -19.36 18.20
CA ALA A 211 5.83 -20.28 18.53
C ALA A 211 4.44 -19.64 18.32
N PHE A 212 3.60 -20.36 17.58
CA PHE A 212 2.22 -20.03 17.25
C PHE A 212 1.25 -20.87 18.10
N PRO A 213 -0.07 -20.55 18.12
CA PRO A 213 -1.06 -21.36 18.83
C PRO A 213 -1.00 -22.84 18.47
N VAL A 214 -1.56 -23.69 19.36
CA VAL A 214 -1.65 -25.14 19.09
C VAL A 214 -2.48 -25.35 17.83
N LEU A 215 -1.95 -26.13 16.88
CA LEU A 215 -2.60 -26.38 15.60
C LEU A 215 -3.89 -27.20 15.79
N THR A 216 -5.04 -26.54 15.69
CA THR A 216 -6.38 -27.17 15.80
C THR A 216 -6.78 -27.88 14.50
N ASP A 217 -7.82 -28.71 14.58
CA ASP A 217 -8.49 -29.44 13.49
C ASP A 217 -7.64 -30.35 12.59
N SER A 218 -6.33 -30.38 12.82
CA SER A 218 -5.32 -31.10 12.03
C SER A 218 -5.21 -32.59 12.39
N TYR A 219 -6.16 -33.08 13.21
CA TYR A 219 -6.17 -34.44 13.75
C TYR A 219 -6.44 -35.51 12.69
N LYS A 220 -7.22 -35.21 11.64
CA LYS A 220 -7.47 -36.12 10.50
C LYS A 220 -6.55 -35.84 9.31
N GLN A 221 -6.35 -34.57 8.98
CA GLN A 221 -5.54 -34.14 7.85
C GLN A 221 -4.97 -32.75 8.11
N PHE A 222 -3.88 -32.41 7.47
CA PHE A 222 -3.41 -31.02 7.35
C PHE A 222 -2.55 -30.85 6.10
N GLU A 223 -2.40 -29.61 5.64
CA GLU A 223 -1.44 -29.21 4.62
C GLU A 223 -0.64 -28.01 5.13
N VAL A 224 0.68 -28.02 4.96
CA VAL A 224 1.57 -26.90 5.29
C VAL A 224 2.37 -26.53 4.04
N LYS A 225 2.33 -25.25 3.67
CA LYS A 225 3.15 -24.65 2.60
C LYS A 225 4.09 -23.65 3.25
N LEU A 226 5.39 -23.74 2.93
CA LEU A 226 6.45 -22.89 3.46
C LEU A 226 7.32 -22.40 2.32
N ASN A 227 7.63 -21.12 2.27
CA ASN A 227 8.66 -20.59 1.38
C ASN A 227 9.90 -20.20 2.21
N ILE A 228 11.00 -20.93 2.02
CA ILE A 228 12.21 -20.84 2.85
C ILE A 228 13.45 -20.51 2.01
N ARG A 229 14.36 -19.71 2.55
CA ARG A 229 15.70 -19.47 2.00
C ARG A 229 16.74 -19.98 3.00
N PRO A 230 17.23 -21.22 2.86
CA PRO A 230 18.08 -21.85 3.85
C PRO A 230 19.56 -21.49 3.66
N ASP A 231 20.22 -21.03 4.71
CA ASP A 231 21.66 -20.72 4.69
C ASP A 231 22.53 -21.95 5.09
N ARG A 232 21.90 -23.04 5.51
CA ARG A 232 22.56 -24.29 5.95
C ARG A 232 21.80 -25.54 5.54
N SER A 233 22.55 -26.62 5.33
CA SER A 233 22.03 -27.93 4.95
C SER A 233 21.33 -28.71 6.07
N ASN A 234 21.45 -28.28 7.33
CA ASN A 234 20.89 -28.98 8.48
C ASN A 234 20.20 -27.98 9.42
N GLY A 235 18.96 -28.27 9.81
CA GLY A 235 18.20 -27.42 10.74
C GLY A 235 16.70 -27.76 10.82
N LEU A 236 16.10 -27.61 12.01
CA LEU A 236 14.67 -27.81 12.25
C LEU A 236 13.85 -26.60 11.77
N ILE A 237 13.00 -26.78 10.77
CA ILE A 237 12.15 -25.70 10.21
C ILE A 237 10.85 -25.57 10.99
N LEU A 238 10.15 -26.67 11.26
CA LEU A 238 8.82 -26.67 11.88
C LEU A 238 8.66 -27.88 12.81
N PHE A 239 8.02 -27.71 13.97
CA PHE A 239 7.76 -28.78 14.94
C PHE A 239 6.51 -28.57 15.78
N SER A 240 5.74 -29.63 16.02
CA SER A 240 4.73 -29.70 17.08
C SER A 240 4.53 -31.15 17.53
N GLY A 241 3.96 -31.35 18.73
CA GLY A 241 3.64 -32.68 19.26
C GLY A 241 2.75 -32.66 20.49
N GLU A 242 2.49 -33.84 21.05
CA GLU A 242 1.76 -34.02 22.31
C GLU A 242 2.67 -33.77 23.53
N LYS A 243 3.93 -34.20 23.44
CA LYS A 243 4.92 -34.19 24.52
C LYS A 243 6.19 -33.43 24.11
N LYS A 244 6.86 -32.79 25.08
CA LYS A 244 8.06 -31.96 24.88
C LYS A 244 9.24 -32.66 24.21
N ASN A 245 9.36 -33.97 24.43
CA ASN A 245 10.41 -34.85 23.92
C ASN A 245 10.01 -35.64 22.65
N ALA A 246 8.88 -35.31 22.02
CA ALA A 246 8.34 -35.99 20.83
C ALA A 246 8.13 -37.52 20.97
N GLU A 247 8.13 -38.10 22.18
CA GLU A 247 7.92 -39.54 22.43
C GLU A 247 6.52 -40.08 22.05
N SER A 248 5.57 -39.19 21.77
CA SER A 248 4.19 -39.52 21.40
C SER A 248 3.90 -38.96 20.00
N ASP A 249 2.63 -38.69 19.70
CA ASP A 249 2.17 -37.96 18.53
C ASP A 249 3.01 -36.69 18.29
N PHE A 250 3.58 -36.55 17.10
CA PHE A 250 4.33 -35.36 16.68
C PHE A 250 4.38 -35.23 15.15
N PHE A 251 4.74 -34.04 14.68
CA PHE A 251 5.28 -33.87 13.34
C PHE A 251 6.43 -32.86 13.32
N SER A 252 7.31 -32.99 12.33
CA SER A 252 8.39 -32.05 12.06
C SER A 252 8.71 -31.94 10.57
N ILE A 253 9.14 -30.75 10.16
CA ILE A 253 9.79 -30.49 8.88
C ILE A 253 11.22 -30.02 9.19
N ALA A 254 12.23 -30.70 8.65
CA ALA A 254 13.64 -30.38 8.90
C ALA A 254 14.47 -30.52 7.61
N LEU A 255 15.60 -29.82 7.56
CA LEU A 255 16.65 -30.08 6.58
C LEU A 255 17.63 -31.11 7.15
N VAL A 256 17.83 -32.21 6.44
CA VAL A 256 18.77 -33.29 6.79
C VAL A 256 19.71 -33.51 5.60
N ASP A 257 20.95 -33.06 5.76
CA ASP A 257 21.98 -32.99 4.72
C ASP A 257 21.48 -32.35 3.41
N GLY A 258 20.72 -31.26 3.53
CA GLY A 258 20.18 -30.48 2.43
C GLY A 258 18.90 -31.04 1.82
N PHE A 259 18.43 -32.21 2.25
CA PHE A 259 17.12 -32.72 1.85
C PHE A 259 16.05 -32.29 2.84
N VAL A 260 14.84 -32.02 2.36
CA VAL A 260 13.69 -31.80 3.24
C VAL A 260 13.18 -33.15 3.74
N GLU A 261 13.11 -33.32 5.05
CA GLU A 261 12.48 -34.47 5.69
C GLU A 261 11.22 -34.04 6.44
N PHE A 262 10.08 -34.57 6.01
CA PHE A 262 8.82 -34.53 6.73
C PHE A 262 8.68 -35.81 7.55
N ARG A 263 8.60 -35.66 8.87
CA ARG A 263 8.45 -36.76 9.82
C ARG A 263 7.18 -36.57 10.63
N TYR A 264 6.46 -37.65 10.90
CA TYR A 264 5.29 -37.62 11.79
C TYR A 264 5.05 -38.99 12.42
N ASP A 265 4.46 -39.02 13.61
CA ASP A 265 4.03 -40.24 14.30
C ASP A 265 2.62 -40.04 14.83
N CYS A 266 1.78 -41.07 14.73
CA CYS A 266 0.38 -41.09 15.20
C CYS A 266 0.18 -42.15 16.30
N GLY A 267 1.24 -42.42 17.09
CA GLY A 267 1.22 -43.28 18.26
C GLY A 267 1.56 -44.76 17.99
N THR A 268 1.74 -45.16 16.73
CA THR A 268 2.13 -46.54 16.35
C THR A 268 3.34 -46.66 15.43
N GLY A 269 4.03 -45.55 15.15
CA GLY A 269 5.35 -45.57 14.54
C GLY A 269 5.54 -44.50 13.46
N MET A 270 6.65 -43.78 13.61
CA MET A 270 7.07 -42.68 12.76
C MET A 270 7.14 -43.04 11.26
N ALA A 271 6.55 -42.17 10.43
CA ALA A 271 6.85 -42.03 9.01
C ALA A 271 8.02 -41.05 8.81
N VAL A 272 8.83 -41.29 7.78
CA VAL A 272 9.86 -40.35 7.30
C VAL A 272 9.71 -40.25 5.79
N ILE A 273 9.43 -39.06 5.28
CA ILE A 273 9.30 -38.74 3.86
C ILE A 273 10.39 -37.73 3.52
N LYS A 274 11.28 -38.10 2.60
CA LYS A 274 12.47 -37.31 2.22
C LYS A 274 12.32 -36.81 0.79
N SER A 275 12.73 -35.58 0.51
CA SER A 275 12.81 -35.05 -0.85
C SER A 275 13.77 -35.88 -1.72
N LYS A 276 13.47 -36.01 -3.03
CA LYS A 276 14.40 -36.59 -4.02
C LYS A 276 15.65 -35.72 -4.16
N ASP A 277 15.41 -34.42 -4.21
CA ASP A 277 16.40 -33.38 -4.48
C ASP A 277 16.75 -32.60 -3.22
N ARG A 278 17.86 -31.86 -3.27
CA ARG A 278 18.30 -30.98 -2.20
C ARG A 278 17.63 -29.61 -2.35
N VAL A 279 17.52 -28.87 -1.26
CA VAL A 279 17.19 -27.43 -1.31
C VAL A 279 18.37 -26.64 -1.89
N ASP A 280 18.05 -25.60 -2.64
CA ASP A 280 19.03 -24.64 -3.13
C ASP A 280 19.43 -23.70 -1.97
N ILE A 281 20.67 -23.84 -1.49
CA ILE A 281 21.18 -23.09 -0.33
C ILE A 281 21.45 -21.64 -0.73
N GLY A 282 20.84 -20.70 0.00
CA GLY A 282 20.87 -19.27 -0.31
C GLY A 282 19.73 -18.79 -1.22
N ASP A 283 18.93 -19.70 -1.79
CA ASP A 283 17.82 -19.39 -2.70
C ASP A 283 16.46 -19.81 -2.13
N TRP A 284 15.35 -19.30 -2.71
CA TRP A 284 14.00 -19.64 -2.25
C TRP A 284 13.55 -21.03 -2.67
N ASN A 285 13.05 -21.78 -1.69
CA ASN A 285 12.54 -23.13 -1.84
C ASN A 285 11.10 -23.21 -1.33
N MET A 286 10.18 -23.69 -2.16
CA MET A 286 8.79 -23.92 -1.81
C MET A 286 8.63 -25.36 -1.29
N VAL A 287 8.35 -25.50 0.01
CA VAL A 287 8.12 -26.78 0.66
C VAL A 287 6.63 -26.94 0.93
N THR A 288 6.00 -27.94 0.31
CA THR A 288 4.62 -28.33 0.62
C THR A 288 4.63 -29.72 1.26
N VAL A 289 4.02 -29.87 2.43
CA VAL A 289 3.76 -31.17 3.04
C VAL A 289 2.28 -31.33 3.32
N LYS A 290 1.76 -32.53 3.15
CA LYS A 290 0.36 -32.86 3.42
C LYS A 290 0.30 -34.14 4.24
N ARG A 291 -0.68 -34.27 5.11
CA ARG A 291 -1.05 -35.52 5.77
C ARG A 291 -2.55 -35.75 5.61
N VAL A 292 -2.96 -36.95 5.23
CA VAL A 292 -4.34 -37.40 5.21
C VAL A 292 -4.39 -38.77 5.88
N GLY A 293 -4.87 -38.82 7.12
CA GLY A 293 -4.83 -40.03 7.93
C GLY A 293 -3.40 -40.50 8.21
N ASN A 294 -3.11 -41.77 7.91
CA ASN A 294 -1.77 -42.34 8.04
C ASN A 294 -0.87 -42.10 6.81
N GLU A 295 -1.39 -41.50 5.75
CA GLU A 295 -0.62 -41.12 4.56
C GLU A 295 -0.12 -39.69 4.67
N GLY A 296 1.13 -39.49 4.29
CA GLY A 296 1.75 -38.18 4.15
C GLY A 296 2.33 -38.02 2.75
N SER A 297 2.48 -36.77 2.32
CA SER A 297 3.20 -36.42 1.12
C SER A 297 4.06 -35.17 1.32
N LEU A 298 5.08 -35.05 0.48
CA LEU A 298 6.03 -33.94 0.43
C LEU A 298 6.30 -33.58 -1.03
N LYS A 299 6.26 -32.28 -1.34
CA LYS A 299 6.70 -31.68 -2.59
C LYS A 299 7.73 -30.60 -2.27
N LEU A 300 8.86 -30.61 -2.96
CA LEU A 300 9.86 -29.54 -2.96
C LEU A 300 9.80 -28.85 -4.33
N ASN A 301 9.74 -27.52 -4.32
CA ASN A 301 9.65 -26.66 -5.50
C ASN A 301 8.55 -27.16 -6.47
N ASP A 302 8.87 -27.29 -7.75
CA ASP A 302 7.97 -27.83 -8.79
C ASP A 302 8.24 -29.28 -9.19
N HIS A 303 8.94 -30.03 -8.34
CA HIS A 303 9.20 -31.45 -8.53
C HIS A 303 7.99 -32.33 -8.19
N ASP A 304 8.09 -33.63 -8.52
CA ASP A 304 7.07 -34.63 -8.18
C ASP A 304 6.78 -34.68 -6.68
N MET A 305 5.51 -34.88 -6.33
CA MET A 305 5.10 -35.20 -4.97
C MET A 305 5.55 -36.63 -4.60
N ILE A 306 6.11 -36.78 -3.41
CA ILE A 306 6.59 -38.04 -2.82
C ILE A 306 5.64 -38.41 -1.68
N GLN A 307 5.22 -39.67 -1.61
CA GLN A 307 4.31 -40.18 -0.57
C GLN A 307 5.00 -41.14 0.40
N GLY A 308 4.46 -41.26 1.61
CA GLY A 308 4.86 -42.24 2.60
C GLY A 308 3.78 -42.48 3.65
N LEU A 309 3.86 -43.60 4.36
CA LEU A 309 2.84 -44.07 5.31
C LEU A 309 3.43 -44.25 6.70
N SER A 310 2.71 -43.80 7.74
CA SER A 310 3.03 -44.16 9.13
C SER A 310 2.66 -45.61 9.43
N LYS A 311 3.35 -46.20 10.40
CA LYS A 311 3.13 -47.60 10.78
C LYS A 311 1.92 -47.72 11.71
N GLY A 312 1.13 -48.76 11.49
CA GLY A 312 -0.03 -49.12 12.32
C GLY A 312 -1.36 -48.54 11.83
N ALA A 313 -2.41 -48.74 12.64
CA ALA A 313 -3.80 -48.42 12.27
C ALA A 313 -4.29 -47.05 12.78
N TYR A 314 -3.47 -46.33 13.54
CA TYR A 314 -3.83 -45.02 14.09
C TYR A 314 -3.56 -43.92 13.06
N SER A 315 -4.64 -43.24 12.65
CA SER A 315 -4.64 -42.18 11.65
C SER A 315 -4.87 -40.78 12.24
N ARG A 316 -5.02 -40.69 13.56
CA ARG A 316 -5.25 -39.43 14.28
C ARG A 316 -3.95 -38.90 14.86
N LEU A 317 -3.70 -37.61 14.68
CA LEU A 317 -2.55 -36.90 15.25
C LEU A 317 -3.02 -35.94 16.34
N THR A 318 -2.51 -36.10 17.56
CA THR A 318 -2.88 -35.31 18.74
C THR A 318 -1.77 -34.33 19.09
N LEU A 319 -1.99 -33.05 18.83
CA LEU A 319 -1.04 -32.00 19.16
C LEU A 319 -1.50 -31.24 20.41
N ARG A 320 -0.57 -30.96 21.33
CA ARG A 320 -0.83 -30.19 22.56
C ARG A 320 0.20 -29.08 22.78
N LEU A 321 1.36 -29.17 22.13
CA LEU A 321 2.34 -28.12 22.09
C LEU A 321 1.97 -27.08 21.03
N LYS A 322 2.43 -25.84 21.27
CA LYS A 322 2.49 -24.78 20.27
C LYS A 322 3.16 -25.25 18.98
N LEU A 323 2.85 -24.60 17.86
CA LEU A 323 3.55 -24.84 16.60
C LEU A 323 4.85 -24.02 16.58
N TYR A 324 6.00 -24.68 16.65
CA TYR A 324 7.32 -24.04 16.71
C TYR A 324 7.94 -23.93 15.31
N LEU A 325 8.41 -22.73 14.97
CA LEU A 325 9.04 -22.39 13.69
C LEU A 325 10.51 -21.99 13.92
N GLY A 326 11.40 -22.44 13.04
CA GLY A 326 12.84 -22.13 13.03
C GLY A 326 13.69 -22.86 14.07
N GLY A 327 13.10 -23.46 15.10
CA GLY A 327 13.83 -24.22 16.12
C GLY A 327 12.92 -24.65 17.28
N TYR A 328 13.49 -25.26 18.31
CA TYR A 328 12.77 -25.64 19.53
C TYR A 328 13.61 -25.33 20.78
N ILE A 329 12.93 -25.01 21.90
CA ILE A 329 13.58 -24.60 23.16
C ILE A 329 14.56 -25.63 23.71
N ASP A 330 14.30 -26.93 23.48
CA ASP A 330 15.20 -28.03 23.84
C ASP A 330 15.38 -28.97 22.64
N MET A 331 16.20 -28.55 21.69
CA MET A 331 16.58 -29.36 20.52
C MET A 331 17.13 -30.74 20.88
N HIS A 332 17.81 -30.90 22.03
CA HIS A 332 18.38 -32.19 22.44
C HIS A 332 17.27 -33.19 22.78
N SER A 333 16.20 -32.75 23.44
CA SER A 333 15.07 -33.60 23.82
C SER A 333 14.29 -34.22 22.66
N ILE A 334 14.41 -33.67 21.44
CA ILE A 334 13.67 -34.11 20.25
C ILE A 334 14.57 -34.66 19.12
N ALA A 335 15.89 -34.50 19.23
CA ALA A 335 16.85 -34.69 18.14
C ALA A 335 16.76 -36.06 17.45
N GLU A 336 16.62 -37.15 18.20
CA GLU A 336 16.51 -38.52 17.66
C GLU A 336 15.25 -38.68 16.77
N ARG A 337 14.14 -38.03 17.16
CA ARG A 337 12.86 -38.11 16.46
C ARG A 337 12.86 -37.21 15.21
N VAL A 338 13.29 -35.96 15.34
CA VAL A 338 13.28 -34.99 14.21
C VAL A 338 14.45 -35.15 13.24
N GLY A 339 15.54 -35.82 13.65
CA GLY A 339 16.70 -36.13 12.79
C GLY A 339 17.79 -35.06 12.74
N VAL A 340 17.65 -33.98 13.51
CA VAL A 340 18.58 -32.85 13.56
C VAL A 340 18.78 -32.38 15.00
N THR A 341 19.97 -31.88 15.32
CA THR A 341 20.27 -31.22 16.62
C THR A 341 20.32 -29.70 16.50
N GLN A 342 20.33 -29.16 15.29
CA GLN A 342 20.45 -27.74 14.99
C GLN A 342 19.07 -27.12 14.73
N SER A 343 18.89 -25.87 15.17
CA SER A 343 17.81 -25.00 14.69
C SER A 343 18.08 -24.57 13.24
N PHE A 344 17.05 -24.10 12.54
CA PHE A 344 17.16 -23.53 11.20
C PHE A 344 18.06 -22.28 11.18
N VAL A 345 18.74 -22.08 10.05
CA VAL A 345 19.48 -20.87 9.72
C VAL A 345 19.05 -20.43 8.33
N GLY A 346 18.56 -19.21 8.20
CA GLY A 346 17.98 -18.69 6.96
C GLY A 346 16.72 -17.86 7.18
N CYS A 347 16.02 -17.59 6.09
CA CYS A 347 14.80 -16.79 6.04
C CYS A 347 13.55 -17.64 5.77
N ILE A 348 12.40 -17.18 6.27
CA ILE A 348 11.09 -17.73 5.92
C ILE A 348 10.20 -16.57 5.44
N GLN A 349 9.71 -16.66 4.20
CA GLN A 349 8.92 -15.61 3.57
C GLN A 349 7.42 -15.76 3.84
N SER A 350 6.92 -17.00 3.90
CA SER A 350 5.53 -17.29 4.18
C SER A 350 5.35 -18.69 4.76
N MET A 351 4.27 -18.85 5.52
CA MET A 351 3.73 -20.14 5.94
C MET A 351 2.22 -20.10 5.76
N ASN A 352 1.65 -21.11 5.11
CA ASN A 352 0.21 -21.34 5.08
C ASN A 352 -0.06 -22.72 5.70
N VAL A 353 -1.13 -22.83 6.50
CA VAL A 353 -1.57 -24.11 7.06
C VAL A 353 -3.06 -24.29 6.76
N ASN A 354 -3.40 -25.34 6.02
CA ASN A 354 -4.74 -25.56 5.47
C ASN A 354 -5.23 -24.35 4.65
N ASP A 355 -4.35 -23.85 3.78
CA ASP A 355 -4.48 -22.65 2.93
C ASP A 355 -4.56 -21.30 3.66
N GLU A 356 -4.90 -21.27 4.96
CA GLU A 356 -4.84 -20.07 5.79
C GLU A 356 -3.39 -19.57 5.98
N PRO A 357 -3.06 -18.30 5.63
CA PRO A 357 -1.73 -17.72 5.83
C PRO A 357 -1.48 -17.42 7.31
N TYR A 358 -0.27 -17.71 7.78
CA TYR A 358 0.18 -17.38 9.13
C TYR A 358 0.95 -16.06 9.15
N ASP A 359 0.48 -15.12 9.96
CA ASP A 359 1.13 -13.84 10.18
C ASP A 359 2.26 -13.98 11.21
N MET A 360 3.49 -13.81 10.74
CA MET A 360 4.71 -13.97 11.52
C MET A 360 4.89 -12.88 12.59
N ARG A 361 4.12 -11.79 12.56
CA ARG A 361 4.25 -10.72 13.56
C ARG A 361 3.77 -11.18 14.93
N GLN A 362 4.21 -10.45 15.95
CA GLN A 362 3.74 -10.62 17.32
C GLN A 362 2.23 -10.29 17.42
N VAL A 363 1.51 -11.03 18.27
CA VAL A 363 0.05 -10.86 18.48
C VAL A 363 -0.35 -9.42 18.84
N ASP A 364 0.49 -8.71 19.61
CA ASP A 364 0.25 -7.30 19.98
C ASP A 364 0.25 -6.33 18.79
N PHE A 365 0.85 -6.74 17.65
CA PHE A 365 0.91 -5.99 16.39
C PHE A 365 0.12 -6.70 15.27
N PHE A 366 -1.05 -7.24 15.63
CA PHE A 366 -2.02 -7.91 14.74
C PHE A 366 -1.59 -9.27 14.14
N GLY A 367 -0.39 -9.76 14.44
CA GLY A 367 0.07 -11.06 13.96
C GLY A 367 -0.41 -12.25 14.80
N GLN A 368 0.20 -13.41 14.59
CA GLN A 368 -0.19 -14.67 15.24
C GLN A 368 0.95 -15.33 16.05
N ALA A 369 2.16 -14.79 16.04
CA ALA A 369 3.26 -15.30 16.85
C ALA A 369 3.03 -14.93 18.34
N GLU A 370 2.74 -15.93 19.17
CA GLU A 370 2.51 -15.75 20.61
C GLU A 370 3.79 -15.45 21.38
N LEU A 371 4.93 -15.93 20.86
CA LEU A 371 6.28 -15.66 21.38
C LEU A 371 7.33 -15.98 20.33
N GLY A 372 8.53 -15.43 20.52
CA GLY A 372 9.72 -15.83 19.79
C GLY A 372 10.97 -15.39 20.52
N LEU A 373 12.11 -15.95 20.13
CA LEU A 373 13.41 -15.72 20.73
C LEU A 373 14.47 -15.63 19.62
N ASN A 374 15.37 -14.64 19.68
CA ASN A 374 16.48 -14.42 18.74
C ASN A 374 16.07 -14.43 17.26
N VAL A 375 14.95 -13.77 16.94
CA VAL A 375 14.39 -13.68 15.58
C VAL A 375 14.75 -12.34 14.97
N GLY A 376 15.44 -12.34 13.83
CA GLY A 376 15.74 -11.15 13.06
C GLY A 376 14.69 -10.87 11.98
N GLU A 377 14.88 -9.76 11.25
CA GLU A 377 14.10 -9.43 10.06
C GLU A 377 14.98 -9.66 8.81
N CYS A 378 14.49 -10.45 7.86
CA CYS A 378 15.20 -10.74 6.62
C CYS A 378 15.26 -9.53 5.70
N SER A 379 14.16 -8.77 5.58
CA SER A 379 14.02 -7.64 4.66
C SER A 379 14.73 -6.35 5.11
N SER A 380 15.69 -6.45 6.03
CA SER A 380 16.36 -5.30 6.67
C SER A 380 17.59 -4.81 5.89
N GLU A 381 18.05 -5.55 4.89
CA GLU A 381 19.23 -5.24 4.06
C GLU A 381 18.80 -4.78 2.65
N GLU A 382 17.54 -4.99 2.28
CA GLU A 382 16.99 -4.89 0.92
C GLU A 382 16.89 -3.45 0.42
N CYS A 383 16.75 -2.48 1.34
CA CYS A 383 16.83 -1.05 1.05
C CYS A 383 18.21 -0.44 1.37
N LEU A 384 19.21 -1.24 1.80
CA LEU A 384 20.54 -0.73 2.14
C LEU A 384 21.30 -0.34 0.86
N GLY A 385 21.57 0.96 0.70
CA GLY A 385 22.21 1.49 -0.51
C GLY A 385 21.23 1.81 -1.65
N VAL A 386 19.94 1.45 -1.53
CA VAL A 386 18.90 1.85 -2.48
C VAL A 386 18.52 3.30 -2.22
N THR A 387 18.64 4.16 -3.25
CA THR A 387 18.24 5.56 -3.18
C THR A 387 17.16 5.84 -4.22
N CYS A 388 15.91 5.85 -3.77
CA CYS A 388 14.79 6.30 -4.58
C CYS A 388 14.90 7.82 -4.81
N GLN A 389 14.76 8.25 -6.05
CA GLN A 389 14.87 9.65 -6.46
C GLN A 389 13.56 10.41 -6.25
N ASN A 390 13.60 11.73 -6.43
CA ASN A 390 12.41 12.60 -6.49
C ASN A 390 11.42 12.48 -5.31
N GLY A 391 11.95 12.15 -4.12
CA GLY A 391 11.16 12.02 -2.88
C GLY A 391 10.52 10.65 -2.66
N GLY A 392 10.80 9.67 -3.52
CA GLY A 392 10.30 8.30 -3.34
C GLY A 392 10.88 7.60 -2.11
N LEU A 393 10.16 6.60 -1.60
CA LEU A 393 10.52 5.83 -0.40
C LEU A 393 10.84 4.38 -0.75
N CYS A 394 12.01 3.87 -0.37
CA CYS A 394 12.29 2.43 -0.48
C CYS A 394 11.51 1.66 0.58
N THR A 395 10.81 0.60 0.18
CA THR A 395 10.16 -0.35 1.08
C THR A 395 10.39 -1.79 0.63
N ALA A 396 10.43 -2.73 1.56
CA ALA A 396 10.52 -4.15 1.25
C ALA A 396 9.15 -4.76 0.94
N THR A 397 9.04 -5.43 -0.20
CA THR A 397 7.83 -6.13 -0.66
C THR A 397 7.87 -7.63 -0.32
N SER A 398 9.07 -8.19 -0.20
CA SER A 398 9.34 -9.55 0.27
C SER A 398 10.63 -9.60 1.09
N ALA A 399 11.06 -10.79 1.49
CA ALA A 399 12.26 -11.02 2.31
C ALA A 399 13.59 -10.89 1.52
N ASP A 400 13.51 -10.44 0.26
CA ASP A 400 14.57 -10.36 -0.73
C ASP A 400 14.33 -9.31 -1.84
N LYS A 401 13.21 -8.58 -1.80
CA LYS A 401 12.86 -7.56 -2.82
C LYS A 401 12.42 -6.27 -2.15
N HIS A 402 12.86 -5.18 -2.75
CA HIS A 402 12.37 -3.85 -2.47
C HIS A 402 11.56 -3.29 -3.65
N VAL A 403 10.86 -2.20 -3.40
CA VAL A 403 10.31 -1.31 -4.43
C VAL A 403 10.50 0.13 -3.97
N CYS A 404 10.72 1.04 -4.91
CA CYS A 404 10.61 2.47 -4.63
C CYS A 404 9.15 2.90 -4.79
N LEU A 405 8.60 3.50 -3.73
CA LEU A 405 7.29 4.15 -3.72
C LEU A 405 7.46 5.59 -4.24
N CYS A 406 7.23 5.75 -5.53
CA CYS A 406 7.28 6.99 -6.30
C CYS A 406 6.02 7.81 -6.14
N LEU A 407 6.19 9.09 -5.83
CA LEU A 407 5.11 10.08 -5.75
C LEU A 407 4.52 10.36 -7.14
N LEU A 408 3.26 10.82 -7.20
CA LEU A 408 2.59 11.23 -8.44
C LEU A 408 3.48 12.10 -9.34
N GLY A 409 3.50 11.76 -10.63
CA GLY A 409 4.34 12.41 -11.64
C GLY A 409 5.74 11.81 -11.79
N TRP A 410 6.09 10.77 -11.02
CA TRP A 410 7.36 10.04 -11.12
C TRP A 410 7.17 8.53 -11.25
N THR A 411 8.05 7.90 -12.03
CA THR A 411 8.07 6.45 -12.31
C THR A 411 9.50 5.93 -12.55
N GLY A 412 9.63 4.65 -12.86
CA GLY A 412 10.86 3.89 -12.98
C GLY A 412 11.28 3.24 -11.65
N GLU A 413 12.13 2.22 -11.71
CA GLU A 413 12.56 1.41 -10.55
C GLU A 413 13.10 2.23 -9.36
N LEU A 414 13.67 3.40 -9.62
CA LEU A 414 14.20 4.34 -8.63
C LEU A 414 13.50 5.72 -8.69
N CYS A 415 12.27 5.80 -9.21
CA CYS A 415 11.51 7.05 -9.37
C CYS A 415 12.22 8.15 -10.19
N GLN A 416 13.12 7.74 -11.09
CA GLN A 416 14.01 8.64 -11.83
C GLN A 416 13.40 9.27 -13.09
N GLN A 417 12.25 8.76 -13.55
CA GLN A 417 11.58 9.20 -14.78
C GLN A 417 10.36 10.07 -14.43
N ARG A 418 10.15 11.17 -15.15
CA ARG A 418 8.94 11.98 -15.02
C ARG A 418 7.84 11.42 -15.93
N ILE A 419 6.61 11.34 -15.44
CA ILE A 419 5.44 10.87 -16.18
C ILE A 419 4.29 11.88 -16.10
N GLU A 420 3.51 11.96 -17.16
CA GLU A 420 2.21 12.65 -17.21
C GLU A 420 1.14 11.58 -17.41
N ILE A 421 0.19 11.48 -16.48
CA ILE A 421 -0.76 10.36 -16.40
C ILE A 421 -2.05 10.76 -17.12
N HIS A 422 -2.34 10.10 -18.24
CA HIS A 422 -3.56 10.27 -19.04
C HIS A 422 -4.61 9.22 -18.70
N VAL A 423 -4.19 7.94 -18.52
CA VAL A 423 -5.09 6.85 -18.10
C VAL A 423 -4.40 6.08 -16.97
N PRO A 424 -4.85 6.21 -15.70
CA PRO A 424 -4.16 5.62 -14.55
C PRO A 424 -4.04 4.10 -14.59
N TYR A 425 -2.81 3.61 -14.45
CA TYR A 425 -2.46 2.21 -14.18
C TYR A 425 -1.97 2.03 -12.75
N PHE A 426 -2.44 0.95 -12.12
CA PHE A 426 -2.05 0.51 -10.78
C PHE A 426 -1.31 -0.82 -10.91
N GLY A 427 -0.11 -0.89 -10.33
CA GLY A 427 0.84 -2.00 -10.48
C GLY A 427 0.91 -2.97 -9.29
N GLY A 428 -0.18 -3.14 -8.53
CA GLY A 428 -0.24 -4.11 -7.41
C GLY A 428 0.48 -3.68 -6.12
N HIS A 429 1.06 -2.48 -6.10
CA HIS A 429 1.61 -1.81 -4.91
C HIS A 429 1.37 -0.28 -4.97
N SER A 430 0.37 0.10 -5.77
CA SER A 430 0.01 1.47 -6.09
C SER A 430 -1.28 1.86 -5.37
N PHE A 431 -1.46 3.14 -5.09
CA PHE A 431 -2.72 3.69 -4.61
C PHE A 431 -2.80 5.19 -4.87
N VAL A 432 -4.01 5.73 -4.91
CA VAL A 432 -4.27 7.17 -4.74
C VAL A 432 -5.19 7.35 -3.54
N ARG A 433 -5.00 8.45 -2.80
CA ARG A 433 -5.89 8.82 -1.69
C ARG A 433 -6.57 10.16 -1.92
N HIS A 434 -7.86 10.17 -1.63
CA HIS A 434 -8.80 11.26 -1.80
C HIS A 434 -9.43 11.61 -0.45
N PRO A 435 -10.07 12.79 -0.30
CA PRO A 435 -10.93 13.05 0.86
C PRO A 435 -11.93 11.91 1.08
N GLY A 436 -12.13 11.51 2.33
CA GLY A 436 -13.12 10.49 2.70
C GLY A 436 -14.55 10.86 2.28
N LEU A 437 -15.42 9.85 2.14
CA LEU A 437 -16.82 10.10 1.80
C LEU A 437 -17.62 10.72 2.96
N GLU A 438 -17.10 10.63 4.19
CA GLU A 438 -17.66 11.24 5.41
C GLU A 438 -19.17 11.00 5.52
N ARG A 439 -19.96 12.08 5.54
CA ARG A 439 -21.42 12.07 5.65
C ARG A 439 -22.14 12.10 4.30
N SER A 440 -21.41 12.19 3.18
CA SER A 440 -22.03 12.20 1.84
C SER A 440 -22.68 10.86 1.49
N SER A 441 -22.21 9.78 2.13
CA SER A 441 -22.67 8.40 1.89
C SER A 441 -23.54 7.82 3.01
N LEU A 442 -24.08 8.65 3.92
CA LEU A 442 -24.77 8.22 5.15
C LEU A 442 -25.87 7.16 4.95
N SER A 443 -26.88 7.45 4.13
CA SER A 443 -28.03 6.55 3.91
C SER A 443 -28.12 6.02 2.48
N PHE A 444 -27.38 6.64 1.55
CA PHE A 444 -27.31 6.28 0.15
C PHE A 444 -25.85 6.31 -0.29
N THR A 445 -25.48 5.44 -1.22
CA THR A 445 -24.16 5.48 -1.87
C THR A 445 -24.31 4.97 -3.30
N GLU A 446 -23.78 5.67 -4.28
CA GLU A 446 -23.66 5.20 -5.67
C GLU A 446 -22.21 5.34 -6.11
N ILE A 447 -21.64 4.29 -6.68
CA ILE A 447 -20.30 4.32 -7.29
C ILE A 447 -20.45 3.69 -8.68
N GLU A 448 -20.06 4.45 -9.70
CA GLU A 448 -19.97 4.01 -11.09
C GLU A 448 -18.52 4.14 -11.54
N MET A 449 -17.96 3.11 -12.20
CA MET A 449 -16.57 3.16 -12.66
C MET A 449 -16.32 2.33 -13.92
N VAL A 450 -15.25 2.71 -14.63
CA VAL A 450 -14.72 1.98 -15.81
C VAL A 450 -13.29 1.52 -15.51
N PHE A 451 -13.03 0.22 -15.62
CA PHE A 451 -11.76 -0.40 -15.22
C PHE A 451 -11.36 -1.58 -16.11
N LYS A 452 -10.05 -1.90 -16.14
CA LYS A 452 -9.46 -3.02 -16.88
C LYS A 452 -8.58 -3.87 -15.94
N PRO A 453 -9.11 -4.95 -15.32
CA PRO A 453 -8.37 -5.77 -14.38
C PRO A 453 -7.32 -6.64 -15.09
N ILE A 454 -6.12 -6.74 -14.50
CA ILE A 454 -5.05 -7.65 -14.96
C ILE A 454 -4.81 -8.78 -13.94
N SER A 455 -5.25 -8.58 -12.70
CA SER A 455 -5.24 -9.60 -11.63
C SER A 455 -6.65 -10.02 -11.24
N TRP A 456 -6.81 -11.30 -10.90
CA TRP A 456 -8.04 -11.87 -10.31
C TRP A 456 -8.25 -11.51 -8.83
N GLU A 457 -7.23 -10.92 -8.18
CA GLU A 457 -7.22 -10.47 -6.79
C GLU A 457 -6.74 -9.01 -6.70
N GLY A 458 -7.36 -8.21 -5.85
CA GLY A 458 -6.83 -6.89 -5.45
C GLY A 458 -7.88 -5.84 -5.11
N LEU A 459 -7.55 -5.00 -4.14
CA LEU A 459 -8.40 -3.90 -3.66
C LEU A 459 -8.50 -2.74 -4.66
N ILE A 460 -9.71 -2.48 -5.18
CA ILE A 460 -9.99 -1.39 -6.13
C ILE A 460 -10.36 -0.08 -5.41
N LEU A 461 -11.20 -0.16 -4.37
CA LEU A 461 -11.65 1.03 -3.61
C LEU A 461 -11.88 0.65 -2.16
N TYR A 462 -11.39 1.45 -1.22
CA TYR A 462 -11.64 1.30 0.23
C TYR A 462 -11.89 2.66 0.89
N ASN A 463 -12.89 2.72 1.76
CA ASN A 463 -13.01 3.82 2.72
C ASN A 463 -13.66 3.28 4.00
N GLY A 464 -13.14 3.65 5.16
CA GLY A 464 -13.55 3.08 6.45
C GLY A 464 -13.64 4.11 7.57
N TYR A 465 -14.00 3.65 8.76
CA TYR A 465 -14.20 4.49 9.93
C TYR A 465 -12.89 4.81 10.67
N THR A 466 -12.10 3.79 11.07
CA THR A 466 -10.89 3.97 11.89
C THR A 466 -9.75 3.01 11.53
N ASN A 467 -8.50 3.48 11.73
CA ASN A 467 -7.27 2.72 11.45
C ASN A 467 -7.05 1.50 12.37
N ASP A 468 -7.93 1.25 13.35
CA ASP A 468 -7.88 0.10 14.26
C ASP A 468 -8.61 -1.15 13.72
N ARG A 469 -8.98 -1.11 12.43
CA ARG A 469 -9.68 -2.19 11.69
C ARG A 469 -11.12 -2.47 12.16
N LYS A 470 -11.76 -1.51 12.85
CA LYS A 470 -13.13 -1.62 13.35
C LYS A 470 -14.05 -0.57 12.73
N GLY A 471 -15.35 -0.78 12.95
CA GLY A 471 -16.41 0.11 12.51
C GLY A 471 -16.72 -0.04 11.02
N ASP A 472 -17.55 0.89 10.56
CA ASP A 472 -18.09 0.95 9.21
C ASP A 472 -17.00 0.98 8.14
N PHE A 473 -17.27 0.34 7.00
CA PHE A 473 -16.44 0.46 5.82
C PHE A 473 -17.24 0.19 4.55
N ILE A 474 -16.68 0.62 3.42
CA ILE A 474 -17.02 0.11 2.09
C ILE A 474 -15.76 -0.38 1.41
N SER A 475 -15.88 -1.44 0.61
CA SER A 475 -14.80 -1.89 -0.27
C SER A 475 -15.32 -2.47 -1.57
N LEU A 476 -14.62 -2.19 -2.67
CA LEU A 476 -14.77 -2.87 -3.95
C LEU A 476 -13.44 -3.54 -4.29
N ALA A 477 -13.46 -4.82 -4.67
CA ALA A 477 -12.24 -5.58 -4.95
C ALA A 477 -12.46 -6.70 -5.97
N MET A 478 -11.40 -7.04 -6.70
CA MET A 478 -11.32 -8.33 -7.39
C MET A 478 -11.00 -9.42 -6.36
N ARG A 479 -11.77 -10.52 -6.35
CA ARG A 479 -11.56 -11.70 -5.50
C ARG A 479 -11.98 -12.97 -6.20
N GLU A 480 -11.10 -13.97 -6.25
CA GLU A 480 -11.29 -15.25 -6.96
C GLU A 480 -11.84 -15.04 -8.38
N GLY A 481 -11.39 -13.95 -9.01
CA GLY A 481 -11.80 -13.50 -10.34
C GLY A 481 -13.21 -12.94 -10.49
N HIS A 482 -13.92 -12.73 -9.39
CA HIS A 482 -15.21 -12.04 -9.36
C HIS A 482 -15.02 -10.61 -8.84
N LEU A 483 -15.92 -9.71 -9.21
CA LEU A 483 -15.99 -8.41 -8.54
C LEU A 483 -16.80 -8.56 -7.25
N GLU A 484 -16.27 -8.09 -6.12
CA GLU A 484 -16.93 -8.14 -4.83
C GLU A 484 -17.07 -6.72 -4.25
N PHE A 485 -18.31 -6.32 -3.98
CA PHE A 485 -18.65 -5.12 -3.21
C PHE A 485 -19.07 -5.53 -1.80
N LYS A 486 -18.43 -4.93 -0.80
CA LYS A 486 -18.74 -5.11 0.62
C LYS A 486 -19.01 -3.77 1.28
N PHE A 487 -19.92 -3.78 2.25
CA PHE A 487 -20.14 -2.64 3.14
C PHE A 487 -20.60 -3.11 4.52
N ASP A 488 -20.10 -2.48 5.58
CA ASP A 488 -20.51 -2.73 6.97
C ASP A 488 -20.99 -1.41 7.60
N LEU A 489 -22.01 -1.54 8.44
CA LEU A 489 -22.76 -0.47 9.11
C LEU A 489 -22.66 -0.62 10.65
N GLY A 490 -21.66 -1.37 11.11
CA GLY A 490 -21.32 -1.58 12.52
C GLY A 490 -21.81 -2.91 13.11
N THR A 491 -22.51 -3.74 12.34
CA THR A 491 -23.09 -5.03 12.80
C THR A 491 -22.76 -6.24 11.93
N GLY A 492 -22.04 -6.07 10.82
CA GLY A 492 -21.62 -7.16 9.94
C GLY A 492 -21.81 -6.82 8.46
N PRO A 493 -20.95 -7.34 7.57
CA PRO A 493 -20.85 -6.86 6.20
C PRO A 493 -21.96 -7.43 5.31
N GLY A 494 -22.59 -6.55 4.52
CA GLY A 494 -23.29 -6.96 3.31
C GLY A 494 -22.26 -7.31 2.25
N VAL A 495 -22.44 -8.45 1.57
CA VAL A 495 -21.53 -8.94 0.52
C VAL A 495 -22.30 -9.14 -0.78
N LEU A 496 -21.84 -8.47 -1.84
CA LEU A 496 -22.33 -8.65 -3.20
C LEU A 496 -21.16 -9.12 -4.07
N ARG A 497 -21.32 -10.23 -4.78
CA ARG A 497 -20.30 -10.81 -5.67
C ARG A 497 -20.90 -11.00 -7.06
N SER A 498 -20.16 -10.70 -8.13
CA SER A 498 -20.62 -10.94 -9.50
C SER A 498 -20.98 -12.41 -9.71
N ILE A 499 -21.89 -12.71 -10.64
CA ILE A 499 -22.33 -14.10 -10.90
C ILE A 499 -21.31 -14.84 -11.75
N GLN A 500 -20.65 -14.13 -12.66
CA GLN A 500 -19.60 -14.64 -13.51
C GLN A 500 -18.27 -13.97 -13.18
N HIS A 501 -17.19 -14.63 -13.57
CA HIS A 501 -15.84 -14.06 -13.54
C HIS A 501 -15.78 -12.82 -14.43
N VAL A 502 -15.00 -11.81 -14.02
CA VAL A 502 -14.74 -10.58 -14.79
C VAL A 502 -13.54 -10.84 -15.69
N THR A 503 -13.66 -10.71 -17.00
CA THR A 503 -12.57 -11.04 -17.92
C THR A 503 -11.34 -10.16 -17.68
N LEU A 504 -10.14 -10.77 -17.72
CA LEU A 504 -8.90 -10.03 -17.54
C LEU A 504 -8.46 -9.37 -18.85
N ASN A 505 -7.87 -8.18 -18.73
CA ASN A 505 -7.40 -7.32 -19.82
C ASN A 505 -8.51 -6.71 -20.71
N GLU A 506 -9.78 -6.82 -20.30
CA GLU A 506 -10.92 -6.20 -20.97
C GLU A 506 -11.49 -5.02 -20.15
N TRP A 507 -12.22 -4.11 -20.79
CA TRP A 507 -12.78 -2.92 -20.15
C TRP A 507 -14.21 -3.13 -19.65
N HIS A 508 -14.38 -3.08 -18.34
CA HIS A 508 -15.64 -3.30 -17.64
C HIS A 508 -16.24 -1.99 -17.16
N HIS A 509 -17.58 -1.93 -17.18
CA HIS A 509 -18.38 -0.92 -16.49
C HIS A 509 -19.09 -1.59 -15.31
N VAL A 510 -18.96 -1.00 -14.12
CA VAL A 510 -19.75 -1.41 -12.95
C VAL A 510 -20.45 -0.21 -12.34
N LYS A 511 -21.68 -0.45 -11.91
CA LYS A 511 -22.46 0.41 -11.05
C LYS A 511 -22.85 -0.35 -9.78
N VAL A 512 -22.42 0.16 -8.62
CA VAL A 512 -22.91 -0.28 -7.31
C VAL A 512 -23.75 0.82 -6.68
N THR A 513 -24.84 0.42 -6.04
CA THR A 513 -25.67 1.32 -5.23
C THR A 513 -25.95 0.69 -3.87
N ARG A 514 -26.11 1.52 -2.84
CA ARG A 514 -26.53 1.14 -1.49
C ARG A 514 -27.61 2.10 -1.03
N THR A 515 -28.70 1.57 -0.47
CA THR A 515 -29.75 2.35 0.21
C THR A 515 -30.06 1.68 1.55
N GLY A 516 -29.59 2.29 2.65
CA GLY A 516 -29.68 1.70 3.99
C GLY A 516 -28.97 0.34 4.06
N LEU A 517 -29.69 -0.71 4.44
CA LEU A 517 -29.16 -2.07 4.50
C LEU A 517 -28.92 -2.69 3.12
N GLN A 518 -29.67 -2.30 2.08
CA GLN A 518 -29.67 -2.99 0.78
C GLN A 518 -28.58 -2.43 -0.14
N GLY A 519 -27.78 -3.31 -0.72
CA GLY A 519 -26.88 -3.04 -1.83
C GLY A 519 -27.41 -3.68 -3.12
N ILE A 520 -27.06 -3.09 -4.27
CA ILE A 520 -27.29 -3.62 -5.62
C ILE A 520 -26.01 -3.40 -6.44
N MET A 521 -25.58 -4.40 -7.20
CA MET A 521 -24.45 -4.35 -8.11
C MET A 521 -24.85 -4.81 -9.52
N GLU A 522 -24.52 -4.00 -10.52
CA GLU A 522 -24.70 -4.28 -11.94
C GLU A 522 -23.33 -4.10 -12.63
N ILE A 523 -22.83 -5.15 -13.29
CA ILE A 523 -21.55 -5.16 -14.01
C ILE A 523 -21.79 -5.61 -15.46
N ASP A 524 -21.38 -4.76 -16.40
CA ASP A 524 -21.63 -4.89 -17.84
C ASP A 524 -23.06 -5.33 -18.16
N ASN A 525 -23.21 -6.50 -18.79
CA ASN A 525 -24.50 -7.13 -19.12
C ASN A 525 -24.80 -8.36 -18.23
N GLN A 526 -24.12 -8.52 -17.09
CA GLN A 526 -24.45 -9.57 -16.13
C GLN A 526 -25.81 -9.29 -15.46
N LEU A 527 -26.44 -10.35 -14.93
CA LEU A 527 -27.63 -10.18 -14.10
C LEU A 527 -27.26 -9.39 -12.83
N ARG A 528 -28.12 -8.45 -12.43
CA ARG A 528 -27.94 -7.69 -11.19
C ARG A 528 -27.84 -8.61 -9.97
N VAL A 529 -27.02 -8.22 -9.01
CA VAL A 529 -26.85 -8.90 -7.72
C VAL A 529 -27.32 -7.97 -6.63
N GLU A 530 -28.05 -8.50 -5.65
CA GLU A 530 -28.54 -7.75 -4.49
C GLU A 530 -28.08 -8.44 -3.21
N GLY A 531 -27.82 -7.65 -2.16
CA GLY A 531 -27.40 -8.14 -0.85
C GLY A 531 -27.80 -7.16 0.25
N ASN A 532 -27.83 -7.63 1.50
CA ASN A 532 -28.12 -6.78 2.66
C ASN A 532 -26.99 -6.87 3.68
N ALA A 533 -26.67 -5.76 4.35
CA ALA A 533 -25.82 -5.78 5.54
C ALA A 533 -26.51 -6.46 6.73
N GLU A 534 -25.71 -6.98 7.66
CA GLU A 534 -26.22 -7.67 8.83
C GLU A 534 -26.67 -6.68 9.91
N GLY A 535 -27.66 -7.08 10.72
CA GLY A 535 -28.21 -6.26 11.80
C GLY A 535 -29.25 -5.23 11.34
N GLY A 536 -29.24 -4.05 11.96
CA GLY A 536 -30.32 -3.05 11.82
C GLY A 536 -29.85 -1.60 11.67
N PHE A 537 -28.54 -1.34 11.67
CA PHE A 537 -28.01 -0.01 11.41
C PHE A 537 -28.04 0.27 9.90
N THR A 538 -28.58 1.43 9.51
CA THR A 538 -28.73 1.84 8.10
C THR A 538 -27.75 2.93 7.68
N GLN A 539 -27.10 3.56 8.67
CA GLN A 539 -26.20 4.69 8.49
C GLN A 539 -24.76 4.20 8.36
N LEU A 540 -24.01 4.86 7.47
CA LEU A 540 -22.62 4.55 7.12
C LEU A 540 -21.76 5.78 7.44
N THR A 541 -20.72 5.61 8.26
CA THR A 541 -19.83 6.69 8.69
C THR A 541 -18.39 6.39 8.31
N LEU A 542 -17.82 7.16 7.37
CA LEU A 542 -16.48 6.88 6.82
C LEU A 542 -15.54 8.07 7.06
N LEU A 543 -14.71 8.00 8.10
CA LEU A 543 -13.84 9.12 8.53
C LEU A 543 -12.39 9.02 8.02
N GLN A 544 -11.97 7.87 7.48
CA GLN A 544 -10.66 7.73 6.83
C GLN A 544 -10.66 8.43 5.45
N ASP A 545 -9.47 8.60 4.86
CA ASP A 545 -9.34 8.95 3.44
C ASP A 545 -9.97 7.86 2.54
N LEU A 546 -10.43 8.26 1.35
CA LEU A 546 -10.89 7.34 0.31
C LEU A 546 -9.68 6.86 -0.49
N TYR A 547 -9.42 5.56 -0.44
CA TYR A 547 -8.34 4.91 -1.16
C TYR A 547 -8.84 4.25 -2.45
N ILE A 548 -8.09 4.41 -3.54
CA ILE A 548 -8.36 3.77 -4.83
C ILE A 548 -7.09 3.04 -5.29
N GLY A 549 -7.26 1.82 -5.80
CA GLY A 549 -6.23 0.94 -6.35
C GLY A 549 -5.39 0.15 -5.34
N GLY A 550 -5.46 0.48 -4.05
CA GLY A 550 -4.71 -0.18 -2.99
C GLY A 550 -4.92 0.50 -1.64
N HIS A 551 -4.10 0.18 -0.63
CA HIS A 551 -4.05 0.89 0.64
C HIS A 551 -2.59 1.06 1.07
N GLU A 552 -2.26 2.15 1.78
CA GLU A 552 -0.88 2.37 2.27
C GLU A 552 -0.42 1.27 3.25
N ASN A 553 -1.37 0.68 3.98
CA ASN A 553 -1.14 -0.37 4.97
C ASN A 553 -2.39 -1.22 5.17
N PHE A 554 -2.37 -2.50 4.77
CA PHE A 554 -3.52 -3.42 4.90
C PHE A 554 -3.84 -3.82 6.36
N ASP A 555 -3.02 -3.43 7.34
CA ASP A 555 -3.34 -3.58 8.76
C ASP A 555 -4.23 -2.48 9.33
N GLN A 556 -4.56 -1.48 8.52
CA GLN A 556 -5.50 -0.42 8.90
C GLN A 556 -6.89 -0.61 8.29
N ILE A 557 -7.05 -1.58 7.38
CA ILE A 557 -8.35 -1.92 6.79
C ILE A 557 -9.13 -2.91 7.65
N SER A 558 -10.46 -2.83 7.60
CA SER A 558 -11.37 -3.70 8.35
C SER A 558 -11.05 -5.19 8.15
N LYS A 559 -11.05 -5.95 9.25
CA LYS A 559 -10.88 -7.42 9.20
C LYS A 559 -11.97 -8.10 8.36
N LEU A 560 -13.15 -7.48 8.27
CA LEU A 560 -14.32 -7.99 7.56
C LEU A 560 -14.26 -7.72 6.04
N ALA A 561 -13.40 -6.80 5.59
CA ALA A 561 -13.07 -6.68 4.17
C ALA A 561 -12.32 -7.94 3.68
N ASN A 562 -11.38 -8.43 4.49
CA ASN A 562 -10.50 -9.58 4.20
C ASN A 562 -9.74 -9.44 2.87
N LEU A 563 -8.90 -8.41 2.79
CA LEU A 563 -8.06 -8.08 1.63
C LEU A 563 -6.61 -7.87 2.08
N THR A 564 -5.64 -8.24 1.25
CA THR A 564 -4.20 -8.16 1.55
C THR A 564 -3.35 -7.67 0.37
N SER A 565 -3.97 -7.42 -0.78
CA SER A 565 -3.31 -7.06 -2.04
C SER A 565 -3.95 -5.81 -2.66
N SER A 566 -3.11 -4.96 -3.26
CA SER A 566 -3.57 -3.84 -4.09
C SER A 566 -4.02 -4.33 -5.47
N TYR A 567 -4.90 -3.58 -6.11
CA TYR A 567 -5.37 -3.85 -7.46
C TYR A 567 -4.23 -3.73 -8.49
N THR A 568 -4.30 -4.56 -9.53
CA THR A 568 -3.43 -4.49 -10.70
C THR A 568 -4.28 -4.35 -11.95
N GLY A 569 -4.13 -3.24 -12.66
CA GLY A 569 -4.96 -2.89 -13.82
C GLY A 569 -5.19 -1.39 -13.94
N CYS A 570 -6.08 -1.00 -14.86
CA CYS A 570 -6.34 0.40 -15.18
C CYS A 570 -7.70 0.86 -14.63
N ILE A 571 -7.79 2.13 -14.20
CA ILE A 571 -9.05 2.76 -13.79
C ILE A 571 -9.17 4.07 -14.57
N GLN A 572 -10.13 4.13 -15.50
CA GLN A 572 -10.28 5.23 -16.45
C GLN A 572 -11.29 6.28 -16.00
N LYS A 573 -12.36 5.86 -15.29
CA LYS A 573 -13.46 6.73 -14.90
C LYS A 573 -13.98 6.34 -13.53
N MET A 574 -14.30 7.34 -12.70
CA MET A 574 -15.01 7.14 -11.44
C MET A 574 -16.05 8.25 -11.22
N ILE A 575 -17.26 7.87 -10.81
CA ILE A 575 -18.34 8.76 -10.39
C ILE A 575 -18.84 8.25 -9.04
N ILE A 576 -18.91 9.12 -8.03
CA ILE A 576 -19.43 8.80 -6.70
C ILE A 576 -20.60 9.74 -6.39
N ASN A 577 -21.77 9.19 -6.05
CA ASN A 577 -22.99 9.94 -5.74
C ASN A 577 -23.34 11.00 -6.83
N GLY A 578 -23.20 10.62 -8.10
CA GLY A 578 -23.43 11.49 -9.26
C GLY A 578 -22.35 12.55 -9.51
N ARG A 579 -21.22 12.52 -8.79
CA ARG A 579 -20.08 13.44 -8.95
C ARG A 579 -18.91 12.72 -9.62
N PRO A 580 -18.41 13.18 -10.78
CA PRO A 580 -17.12 12.75 -11.30
C PRO A 580 -16.02 12.98 -10.26
N LEU A 581 -15.08 12.05 -10.20
CA LEU A 581 -13.87 12.11 -9.40
C LEU A 581 -12.67 11.84 -10.32
N GLU A 582 -11.80 12.82 -10.49
CA GLU A 582 -10.60 12.66 -11.29
C GLU A 582 -9.56 11.88 -10.49
N VAL A 583 -9.38 10.60 -10.84
CA VAL A 583 -8.63 9.61 -10.05
C VAL A 583 -7.24 10.10 -9.63
N VAL A 584 -6.56 10.88 -10.47
CA VAL A 584 -5.21 11.41 -10.21
C VAL A 584 -5.20 12.91 -9.88
N SER A 585 -5.92 13.77 -10.60
CA SER A 585 -5.79 15.23 -10.42
C SER A 585 -6.54 15.77 -9.19
N ASP A 586 -7.59 15.09 -8.72
CA ASP A 586 -8.26 15.43 -7.45
C ASP A 586 -7.56 14.79 -6.22
N ALA A 587 -6.56 13.94 -6.43
CA ALA A 587 -5.91 13.16 -5.37
C ALA A 587 -5.07 14.05 -4.44
N ARG A 588 -5.12 13.74 -3.13
CA ARG A 588 -4.23 14.35 -2.12
C ARG A 588 -2.80 13.84 -2.25
N GLU A 589 -2.66 12.57 -2.59
CA GLU A 589 -1.40 11.86 -2.81
C GLU A 589 -1.67 10.61 -3.65
N GLY A 590 -0.64 10.11 -4.32
CA GLY A 590 -0.64 8.81 -4.95
C GLY A 590 0.76 8.24 -5.09
N ILE A 591 0.84 6.92 -5.14
CA ILE A 591 2.05 6.12 -5.16
C ILE A 591 2.00 5.15 -6.34
N ASN A 592 3.08 5.11 -7.12
CA ASN A 592 3.33 4.20 -8.25
C ASN A 592 2.18 4.14 -9.25
N ILE A 593 1.69 5.31 -9.67
CA ILE A 593 0.67 5.44 -10.71
C ILE A 593 1.35 5.69 -12.04
N ASP A 594 1.15 4.77 -12.97
CA ASP A 594 1.69 4.82 -14.34
C ASP A 594 0.57 5.11 -15.35
N ASN A 595 0.92 5.14 -16.64
CA ASN A 595 -0.05 5.08 -17.73
C ASN A 595 -0.43 3.63 -18.05
N CYS A 596 -1.72 3.43 -18.26
CA CYS A 596 -2.27 2.26 -18.93
C CYS A 596 -1.89 2.26 -20.41
N ASP A 597 -1.70 1.08 -21.01
CA ASP A 597 -1.66 0.94 -22.46
C ASP A 597 -3.02 1.39 -23.07
N HIS A 598 -3.00 2.56 -23.71
CA HIS A 598 -4.17 3.30 -24.20
C HIS A 598 -3.77 4.42 -25.19
N PRO A 599 -4.49 4.62 -26.33
CA PRO A 599 -4.11 5.60 -27.36
C PRO A 599 -3.85 7.04 -26.88
N CYS A 600 -4.65 7.59 -25.94
CA CYS A 600 -4.42 8.94 -25.41
C CYS A 600 -3.02 9.19 -24.80
N VAL A 601 -2.26 8.14 -24.45
CA VAL A 601 -0.88 8.28 -23.95
C VAL A 601 0.06 8.77 -25.05
N ASP A 602 -0.19 8.39 -26.31
CA ASP A 602 0.57 8.83 -27.49
C ASP A 602 0.09 10.20 -28.03
N GLN A 603 -0.87 10.84 -27.35
CA GLN A 603 -1.42 12.16 -27.67
C GLN A 603 -1.91 12.30 -29.14
N PRO A 604 -2.92 11.48 -29.56
CA PRO A 604 -3.36 11.42 -30.96
C PRO A 604 -4.06 12.71 -31.42
N CYS A 605 -4.67 13.46 -30.51
CA CYS A 605 -5.41 14.68 -30.82
C CYS A 605 -4.46 15.83 -31.22
N LEU A 606 -4.48 16.18 -32.50
CA LEU A 606 -3.69 17.24 -33.09
C LEU A 606 -4.20 18.64 -32.69
N ASN A 607 -3.42 19.67 -33.04
CA ASN A 607 -3.79 21.08 -32.91
C ASN A 607 -4.23 21.51 -31.49
N ALA A 608 -3.69 20.84 -30.46
CA ALA A 608 -4.06 20.99 -29.05
C ALA A 608 -5.51 20.59 -28.71
N GLY A 609 -6.04 19.57 -29.41
CA GLY A 609 -7.23 18.85 -28.99
C GLY A 609 -7.03 18.07 -27.70
N GLU A 610 -8.08 17.99 -26.89
CA GLU A 610 -8.07 17.28 -25.61
C GLU A 610 -8.52 15.82 -25.83
N CYS A 611 -7.65 14.86 -25.50
CA CYS A 611 -7.95 13.43 -25.66
C CYS A 611 -8.85 12.94 -24.52
N GLN A 612 -9.96 12.32 -24.87
CA GLN A 612 -10.93 11.74 -23.95
C GLN A 612 -10.89 10.22 -24.09
N PRO A 613 -10.39 9.50 -23.08
CA PRO A 613 -10.26 8.05 -23.13
C PRO A 613 -11.63 7.37 -22.96
N ASP A 614 -12.01 6.48 -23.88
CA ASP A 614 -13.27 5.73 -23.83
C ASP A 614 -12.99 4.23 -24.02
N LYS A 615 -12.90 3.51 -22.90
CA LYS A 615 -12.44 2.12 -22.83
C LYS A 615 -11.10 1.93 -23.55
N GLY A 616 -11.07 1.23 -24.69
CA GLY A 616 -9.87 1.02 -25.50
C GLY A 616 -9.75 1.99 -26.68
N GLU A 617 -10.73 2.86 -26.87
CA GLU A 617 -10.82 3.86 -27.91
C GLU A 617 -10.63 5.27 -27.30
N TYR A 618 -10.66 6.30 -28.14
CA TYR A 618 -10.57 7.68 -27.70
C TYR A 618 -11.45 8.57 -28.56
N ASN A 619 -11.80 9.73 -28.02
CA ASN A 619 -12.44 10.82 -28.73
C ASN A 619 -11.61 12.09 -28.53
N CYS A 620 -11.52 12.97 -29.53
CA CYS A 620 -10.85 14.25 -29.37
C CYS A 620 -11.87 15.39 -29.23
N TYR A 621 -11.71 16.23 -28.19
CA TYR A 621 -12.39 17.53 -28.13
C TYR A 621 -11.55 18.56 -28.86
N CYS A 622 -11.98 18.89 -30.08
CA CYS A 622 -11.24 19.81 -30.95
C CYS A 622 -11.44 21.29 -30.55
N PRO A 623 -10.36 22.09 -30.56
CA PRO A 623 -10.46 23.52 -30.33
C PRO A 623 -11.15 24.23 -31.51
N LEU A 624 -11.64 25.43 -31.25
CA LEU A 624 -12.34 26.22 -32.27
C LEU A 624 -11.44 26.50 -33.47
N GLY A 625 -11.95 26.20 -34.67
CA GLY A 625 -11.20 26.25 -35.91
C GLY A 625 -10.71 24.90 -36.41
N TYR A 626 -10.92 23.81 -35.68
CA TYR A 626 -10.50 22.46 -36.07
C TYR A 626 -11.63 21.43 -35.99
N HIS A 627 -11.57 20.39 -36.83
CA HIS A 627 -12.44 19.21 -36.81
C HIS A 627 -11.70 17.96 -37.31
N GLY A 628 -12.43 16.86 -37.48
CA GLY A 628 -11.87 15.54 -37.82
C GLY A 628 -12.01 14.58 -36.63
N SER A 629 -11.48 13.36 -36.74
CA SER A 629 -11.44 12.44 -35.59
C SER A 629 -10.33 12.82 -34.60
N ASP A 630 -9.23 13.33 -35.13
CA ASP A 630 -7.99 13.65 -34.44
C ASP A 630 -7.72 15.16 -34.42
N CYS A 631 -8.73 15.97 -34.76
CA CYS A 631 -8.63 17.44 -34.89
C CYS A 631 -7.65 17.90 -35.98
N GLU A 632 -7.48 17.08 -37.01
CA GLU A 632 -6.55 17.23 -38.13
C GLU A 632 -6.99 18.29 -39.17
N ASP A 633 -8.29 18.48 -39.36
CA ASP A 633 -8.86 19.37 -40.38
C ASP A 633 -9.03 20.80 -39.86
N ILE A 634 -8.76 21.79 -40.71
CA ILE A 634 -8.94 23.22 -40.41
C ILE A 634 -10.29 23.70 -40.97
N ILE A 635 -11.08 24.37 -40.13
CA ILE A 635 -12.31 25.07 -40.54
C ILE A 635 -11.92 26.40 -41.18
N GLU A 636 -11.73 26.41 -42.51
CA GLU A 636 -11.42 27.63 -43.27
C GLU A 636 -12.59 28.62 -43.38
N GLU A 637 -13.83 28.11 -43.36
CA GLU A 637 -15.05 28.93 -43.47
C GLU A 637 -15.52 29.49 -42.12
N LYS A 638 -16.04 30.73 -42.13
CA LYS A 638 -16.59 31.35 -40.92
C LYS A 638 -17.88 30.63 -40.48
N ILE A 639 -17.87 30.08 -39.27
CA ILE A 639 -19.06 29.48 -38.65
C ILE A 639 -20.10 30.56 -38.36
N ASP A 640 -21.05 30.76 -39.28
CA ASP A 640 -22.19 31.67 -39.10
C ASP A 640 -23.38 31.01 -38.37
N VAL A 641 -23.49 29.69 -38.44
CA VAL A 641 -24.50 28.89 -37.72
C VAL A 641 -23.80 27.68 -37.09
N ALA A 642 -23.73 27.65 -35.76
CA ALA A 642 -23.10 26.54 -35.05
C ALA A 642 -23.98 25.27 -35.10
N HIS A 643 -23.36 24.15 -35.45
CA HIS A 643 -23.91 22.81 -35.32
C HIS A 643 -23.25 22.12 -34.14
N PHE A 644 -24.03 21.43 -33.30
CA PHE A 644 -23.53 20.76 -32.09
C PHE A 644 -23.81 19.26 -32.19
N ASN A 645 -22.78 18.43 -32.04
CA ASN A 645 -22.86 16.97 -32.21
C ASN A 645 -23.20 16.21 -30.92
N GLY A 646 -23.55 16.92 -29.84
CA GLY A 646 -23.80 16.34 -28.51
C GLY A 646 -22.59 16.38 -27.56
N HIS A 647 -21.36 16.47 -28.08
CA HIS A 647 -20.12 16.53 -27.30
C HIS A 647 -19.40 17.89 -27.42
N SER A 648 -19.70 18.67 -28.45
CA SER A 648 -19.23 20.04 -28.68
C SER A 648 -19.93 21.08 -27.82
N TYR A 649 -19.22 22.12 -27.37
CA TYR A 649 -19.79 23.30 -26.69
C TYR A 649 -19.03 24.60 -27.02
N LEU A 650 -19.65 25.75 -26.77
CA LEU A 650 -18.99 27.07 -26.84
C LEU A 650 -18.86 27.68 -25.45
N LYS A 651 -17.62 27.95 -25.01
CA LYS A 651 -17.33 28.63 -23.75
C LYS A 651 -17.00 30.10 -23.99
N TYR A 652 -17.82 30.99 -23.43
CA TYR A 652 -17.55 32.43 -23.42
C TYR A 652 -16.88 32.82 -22.10
N SER A 653 -15.62 33.23 -22.16
CA SER A 653 -14.83 33.65 -20.98
C SER A 653 -14.70 35.17 -20.84
N GLU A 654 -15.19 35.94 -21.82
CA GLU A 654 -15.08 37.39 -21.82
C GLU A 654 -15.92 38.05 -20.72
N LYS A 655 -15.29 38.97 -19.98
CA LYS A 655 -15.88 39.58 -18.78
C LYS A 655 -17.21 40.27 -19.09
N ASP A 656 -17.27 41.03 -20.17
CA ASP A 656 -18.46 41.75 -20.63
C ASP A 656 -19.63 40.82 -21.01
N ILE A 657 -19.35 39.57 -21.37
CA ILE A 657 -20.38 38.55 -21.64
C ILE A 657 -20.86 37.96 -20.31
N ILE A 658 -19.93 37.59 -19.43
CA ILE A 658 -20.21 37.01 -18.11
C ILE A 658 -21.06 37.98 -17.26
N GLU A 659 -20.74 39.27 -17.25
CA GLU A 659 -21.49 40.29 -16.48
C GLU A 659 -22.96 40.44 -16.95
N ARG A 660 -23.25 40.23 -18.24
CA ARG A 660 -24.62 40.27 -18.78
C ARG A 660 -25.48 39.08 -18.36
N VAL A 661 -24.84 37.96 -18.01
CA VAL A 661 -25.50 36.69 -17.65
C VAL A 661 -25.61 36.53 -16.13
N ASN A 662 -24.65 37.06 -15.37
CA ASN A 662 -24.62 36.96 -13.91
C ASN A 662 -25.30 38.15 -13.19
N GLY A 663 -25.89 39.08 -13.94
CA GLY A 663 -26.57 40.26 -13.40
C GLY A 663 -27.97 40.00 -12.82
N ASN A 664 -28.56 41.07 -12.29
CA ASN A 664 -29.93 41.04 -11.74
C ASN A 664 -31.00 40.78 -12.80
N LYS A 665 -30.68 41.01 -14.08
CA LYS A 665 -31.57 40.78 -15.22
C LYS A 665 -30.87 39.94 -16.27
N ILE A 666 -31.56 38.95 -16.81
CA ILE A 666 -31.09 38.06 -17.87
C ILE A 666 -32.12 38.12 -19.02
N ASP A 667 -31.66 38.26 -20.26
CA ASP A 667 -32.51 38.17 -21.47
C ASP A 667 -31.75 37.38 -22.53
N VAL A 668 -31.94 36.06 -22.54
CA VAL A 668 -31.31 35.14 -23.49
C VAL A 668 -32.29 34.87 -24.62
N GLN A 669 -31.87 35.19 -25.84
CA GLN A 669 -32.60 34.93 -27.07
C GLN A 669 -31.73 34.07 -27.98
N MET A 670 -32.27 32.96 -28.48
CA MET A 670 -31.55 32.08 -29.41
C MET A 670 -32.53 31.43 -30.39
N LYS A 671 -32.01 31.14 -31.58
CA LYS A 671 -32.72 30.38 -32.61
C LYS A 671 -32.12 28.99 -32.67
N ILE A 672 -32.94 27.96 -32.51
CA ILE A 672 -32.51 26.57 -32.34
C ILE A 672 -33.24 25.63 -33.30
N LYS A 673 -32.56 24.57 -33.75
CA LYS A 673 -33.16 23.43 -34.45
C LYS A 673 -32.64 22.16 -33.76
N PRO A 674 -33.29 21.71 -32.67
CA PRO A 674 -32.75 20.62 -31.86
C PRO A 674 -33.09 19.25 -32.45
N GLU A 675 -32.14 18.31 -32.35
CA GLU A 675 -32.29 16.95 -32.92
C GLU A 675 -32.44 15.88 -31.82
N THR A 676 -31.95 16.14 -30.60
CA THR A 676 -32.04 15.24 -29.43
C THR A 676 -32.99 15.77 -28.34
N LYS A 677 -33.87 14.91 -27.81
CA LYS A 677 -34.90 15.27 -26.81
C LYS A 677 -34.37 15.70 -25.44
N ASP A 678 -33.09 15.45 -25.20
CA ASP A 678 -32.36 15.74 -23.97
C ASP A 678 -31.04 16.42 -24.38
N GLY A 679 -30.66 17.46 -23.65
CA GLY A 679 -29.45 18.25 -23.95
C GLY A 679 -29.42 19.60 -23.24
N LEU A 680 -28.21 20.11 -22.99
CA LEU A 680 -27.98 21.42 -22.38
C LEU A 680 -27.74 22.47 -23.48
N LEU A 681 -28.52 23.55 -23.49
CA LEU A 681 -28.35 24.66 -24.45
C LEU A 681 -27.45 25.77 -23.92
N PHE A 682 -27.59 26.08 -22.63
CA PHE A 682 -26.92 27.22 -22.01
C PHE A 682 -26.71 26.96 -20.53
N TRP A 683 -25.55 27.32 -20.02
CA TRP A 683 -25.21 27.22 -18.61
C TRP A 683 -24.31 28.38 -18.18
N SER A 684 -24.61 28.95 -17.01
CA SER A 684 -23.71 29.81 -16.24
C SER A 684 -23.82 29.44 -14.77
N GLY A 685 -22.72 29.47 -14.04
CA GLY A 685 -22.71 29.17 -12.61
C GLY A 685 -21.31 29.32 -12.02
N LYS A 686 -21.20 29.09 -10.71
CA LYS A 686 -19.90 28.96 -10.04
C LYS A 686 -19.16 27.71 -10.55
N HIS A 687 -17.83 27.77 -10.54
CA HIS A 687 -17.00 26.60 -10.85
C HIS A 687 -17.35 25.41 -9.93
N TYR A 688 -17.18 24.21 -10.47
CA TYR A 688 -17.35 22.94 -9.76
C TYR A 688 -16.43 22.87 -8.51
N PRO A 689 -16.84 22.22 -7.40
CA PRO A 689 -18.11 21.52 -7.18
C PRO A 689 -19.28 22.46 -6.88
N LEU A 690 -20.42 22.21 -7.53
CA LEU A 690 -21.68 22.89 -7.21
C LEU A 690 -22.27 22.35 -5.91
N THR A 691 -22.60 23.24 -4.97
CA THR A 691 -23.36 22.92 -3.76
C THR A 691 -24.86 23.13 -4.02
N SER A 692 -25.72 22.67 -3.10
CA SER A 692 -27.16 22.98 -3.12
C SER A 692 -27.48 24.48 -2.96
N SER A 693 -26.50 25.29 -2.56
CA SER A 693 -26.55 26.74 -2.47
C SER A 693 -25.75 27.47 -3.56
N SER A 694 -25.16 26.76 -4.52
CA SER A 694 -24.40 27.39 -5.60
C SER A 694 -25.32 28.11 -6.58
N ASP A 695 -24.93 29.33 -6.94
CA ASP A 695 -25.62 30.12 -7.96
C ASP A 695 -25.39 29.48 -9.34
N PHE A 696 -26.48 29.25 -10.06
CA PHE A 696 -26.44 28.78 -11.44
C PHE A 696 -27.69 29.21 -12.21
N PHE A 697 -27.58 29.20 -13.54
CA PHE A 697 -28.64 29.39 -14.51
C PHE A 697 -28.40 28.41 -15.66
N ALA A 698 -29.38 27.55 -15.94
CA ALA A 698 -29.28 26.49 -16.94
C ALA A 698 -30.56 26.42 -17.79
N LEU A 699 -30.40 26.34 -19.10
CA LEU A 699 -31.46 26.15 -20.07
C LEU A 699 -31.14 24.92 -20.93
N GLY A 700 -32.11 24.04 -21.13
CA GLY A 700 -31.95 22.83 -21.94
C GLY A 700 -33.25 22.10 -22.15
N PHE A 701 -33.17 20.86 -22.62
CA PHE A 701 -34.30 19.97 -22.84
C PHE A 701 -34.23 18.77 -21.89
N THR A 702 -35.40 18.26 -21.51
CA THR A 702 -35.51 16.93 -20.89
C THR A 702 -36.80 16.26 -21.35
N ASN A 703 -36.70 15.03 -21.88
CA ASN A 703 -37.81 14.28 -22.49
C ASN A 703 -38.61 15.12 -23.53
N GLY A 704 -37.94 16.04 -24.23
CA GLY A 704 -38.52 16.92 -25.23
C GLY A 704 -39.23 18.18 -24.70
N ALA A 705 -39.29 18.40 -23.38
CA ALA A 705 -39.75 19.67 -22.81
C ALA A 705 -38.57 20.63 -22.63
N LEU A 706 -38.77 21.93 -22.91
CA LEU A 706 -37.79 22.98 -22.62
C LEU A 706 -37.81 23.30 -21.13
N ILE A 707 -36.66 23.25 -20.47
CA ILE A 707 -36.53 23.45 -19.03
C ILE A 707 -35.51 24.55 -18.73
N LEU A 708 -35.95 25.55 -17.98
CA LEU A 708 -35.10 26.53 -17.29
C LEU A 708 -34.96 26.10 -15.82
N ARG A 709 -33.71 26.03 -15.34
CA ARG A 709 -33.38 25.81 -13.92
C ARG A 709 -32.44 26.91 -13.45
N TYR A 710 -32.65 27.49 -12.28
CA TYR A 710 -31.69 28.43 -11.69
C TYR A 710 -31.73 28.42 -10.16
N ASN A 711 -30.62 28.81 -9.54
CA ASN A 711 -30.49 29.00 -8.10
C ASN A 711 -29.71 30.30 -7.84
N LEU A 712 -30.04 30.99 -6.75
CA LEU A 712 -29.45 32.26 -6.31
C LEU A 712 -29.08 32.21 -4.81
N GLY A 713 -28.62 31.04 -4.34
CA GLY A 713 -28.37 30.75 -2.93
C GLY A 713 -29.61 30.49 -2.07
N GLY A 714 -30.82 30.81 -2.57
CA GLY A 714 -32.09 30.58 -1.87
C GLY A 714 -32.77 29.24 -2.17
N GLY A 715 -32.23 28.43 -3.07
CA GLY A 715 -32.82 27.17 -3.55
C GLY A 715 -33.13 27.19 -5.05
N GLU A 716 -33.41 26.02 -5.61
CA GLU A 716 -33.63 25.84 -7.05
C GLU A 716 -35.06 26.22 -7.47
N VAL A 717 -35.16 27.04 -8.53
CA VAL A 717 -36.37 27.25 -9.31
C VAL A 717 -36.29 26.48 -10.62
N LYS A 718 -37.33 25.70 -10.94
CA LYS A 718 -37.48 24.96 -12.19
C LYS A 718 -38.75 25.40 -12.93
N ILE A 719 -38.60 25.86 -14.16
CA ILE A 719 -39.69 26.24 -15.07
C ILE A 719 -39.65 25.29 -16.27
N THR A 720 -40.80 24.74 -16.66
CA THR A 720 -40.92 23.76 -17.75
C THR A 720 -41.93 24.25 -18.78
N TYR A 721 -41.55 24.23 -20.06
CA TYR A 721 -42.39 24.60 -21.20
C TYR A 721 -42.51 23.40 -22.15
N ASN A 722 -43.75 23.00 -22.44
CA ASN A 722 -44.06 21.82 -23.27
C ASN A 722 -45.28 22.05 -24.18
N SER A 723 -45.51 23.30 -24.59
CA SER A 723 -46.69 23.67 -25.41
C SER A 723 -46.43 23.67 -26.91
N THR A 724 -45.19 23.41 -27.34
CA THR A 724 -44.78 23.35 -28.75
C THR A 724 -43.85 22.17 -28.95
N ASN A 725 -44.05 21.42 -30.03
CA ASN A 725 -43.11 20.36 -30.41
C ASN A 725 -41.87 20.99 -31.05
N LEU A 726 -40.79 21.11 -30.27
CA LEU A 726 -39.50 21.64 -30.72
C LEU A 726 -38.73 20.65 -31.63
N PHE A 727 -39.17 19.40 -31.69
CA PHE A 727 -38.52 18.28 -32.38
C PHE A 727 -39.22 17.94 -33.70
N ASP A 728 -39.63 18.96 -34.45
CA ASP A 728 -40.30 18.85 -35.74
C ASP A 728 -39.35 19.09 -36.94
N GLY A 729 -38.03 19.16 -36.68
CA GLY A 729 -36.99 19.41 -37.67
C GLY A 729 -36.90 20.86 -38.14
N LYS A 730 -37.65 21.80 -37.56
CA LYS A 730 -37.65 23.22 -37.94
C LYS A 730 -36.85 24.08 -36.95
N TRP A 731 -36.58 25.32 -37.37
CA TRP A 731 -36.02 26.34 -36.51
C TRP A 731 -37.10 26.96 -35.61
N HIS A 732 -36.81 27.08 -34.33
CA HIS A 732 -37.63 27.70 -33.30
C HIS A 732 -36.88 28.86 -32.66
N ASP A 733 -37.55 30.00 -32.46
CA ASP A 733 -37.02 31.13 -31.71
C ASP A 733 -37.44 30.99 -30.24
N ILE A 734 -36.47 30.93 -29.31
CA ILE A 734 -36.74 30.88 -27.88
C ILE A 734 -36.20 32.14 -27.18
N ARG A 735 -36.94 32.60 -26.17
CA ARG A 735 -36.56 33.73 -25.33
C ARG A 735 -36.80 33.39 -23.88
N VAL A 736 -35.78 33.63 -23.05
CA VAL A 736 -35.82 33.44 -21.61
C VAL A 736 -35.45 34.75 -20.94
N GLN A 737 -36.31 35.18 -20.01
CA GLN A 737 -36.11 36.41 -19.24
C GLN A 737 -36.18 36.12 -17.74
N ARG A 738 -35.32 36.80 -16.97
CA ARG A 738 -35.36 36.88 -15.51
C ARG A 738 -35.10 38.32 -15.08
#